data_AF-A0A937G4Q0-F1
#
_entry.id   AF-A0A937G4Q0-F1
#
_cell.length_a   1.000
_cell.length_b   1.000
_cell.length_c   1.000
_cell.angle_alpha   90.00
_cell.angle_beta   90.00
_cell.angle_gamma   90.00
#
_symmetry.space_group_name_H-M   'P 1'
#
loop_
_entity.id
_entity.type
_entity.pdbx_description
1 polymer ?
#
loop_
_entity_poly.entity_id
_entity_poly.type
_entity_poly.pdbx_seq_one_letter_code
_entity_poly.pdbx_strand_id
1 'polypeptide(L)'
;MNDSSNKYVQLVGGFIAIVFGVLQGIDWLFKKYEISSFYFNIILIVLLLAFIFSIYIYFVKRKNTNSSNKKLEKKSKTRLIVGIISSGLVLIIFIYFFRKINTNQNLVNEIIPELIEVFDSGKISKSFIMSRDLLKRYPKNEIIKNYYSKSSRYVKLKTDKKGIDVSVMYPGDSTYNYIGKTPIDSFVVPNNYQYHYLKFSYDNAEFIEKSRNNHDYRFPENTIEIPTGHKPFLGITARRMWLQGLDFENINIEPFSIAENEVSNKDFQEFVNAGGYENPVYWDFPFQVGNKTYDFNSSIKMFTDRYGRPGPSNWAYGQFPTGLDNYPVTGISWFEARAYAKFLNLSLPNVYQWLLASGNPEDLGNVNQYVTRNSNYDSTQLREVTNESGSFNGLNNIGGNVKEWTLNPNGYNQEKFSIMGGAFNESSYTFNNYYSLSPFDRSIGNGFRLSKNLTNGQSELDNDIIPEFKRNFYEIEDVSDEVFDVYKSQFDYDSQPLNSKTSNIESFRDGYTAQRFEMNTTYENDEKLFGFILYSNKFKDKYDPIIIYPTAGSIGTNNHNNLLNQTFNRFKYLIDEGYAIIHPVYHNTYSREKTHNTFWPNDSEKYKNTIIKIGQDYKRSLDYIESRNDFNFENLSYFGASWGSTTSNYLLAIDDRIKAAVLLVGGLMMQKSRKEVEAHYYVRRIKTPILHIVGKEDGIFGFEESYKPWKELIGTPKDKLKLIELDNVGHGVPWDTVRKHHSNWIKAHTSN
;
A
#
# COMPACT_ATOMS: atom_id res chain seq x y z
N MET A 1 -24.06 -40.08 75.23
CA MET A 1 -24.55 -39.33 74.05
C MET A 1 -24.89 -37.93 74.50
N ASN A 2 -23.95 -36.99 74.35
CA ASN A 2 -24.17 -35.59 74.68
C ASN A 2 -24.09 -34.79 73.38
N ASP A 3 -25.26 -34.28 73.02
CA ASP A 3 -25.52 -33.37 71.94
C ASP A 3 -24.61 -32.14 72.06
N SER A 4 -23.58 -32.09 71.21
CA SER A 4 -22.72 -30.93 71.04
C SER A 4 -22.79 -30.47 69.59
N SER A 5 -24.03 -30.24 69.11
CA SER A 5 -24.28 -29.19 68.14
C SER A 5 -23.42 -27.98 68.51
N ASN A 6 -22.42 -27.70 67.68
CA ASN A 6 -21.44 -26.67 67.94
C ASN A 6 -22.12 -25.32 67.73
N LYS A 7 -22.89 -24.88 68.74
CA LYS A 7 -23.65 -23.61 68.78
C LYS A 7 -22.80 -22.42 68.33
N TYR A 8 -21.47 -22.51 68.45
CA TYR A 8 -20.51 -21.51 68.01
C TYR A 8 -20.34 -21.43 66.49
N VAL A 9 -20.39 -22.54 65.76
CA VAL A 9 -20.38 -22.55 64.29
C VAL A 9 -21.68 -21.94 63.77
N GLN A 10 -22.81 -22.22 64.42
CA GLN A 10 -24.10 -21.58 64.09
C GLN A 10 -24.11 -20.08 64.43
N LEU A 11 -23.47 -19.66 65.52
CA LEU A 11 -23.38 -18.23 65.90
C LEU A 11 -22.44 -17.44 64.97
N VAL A 12 -21.29 -18.00 64.62
CA VAL A 12 -20.35 -17.40 63.66
C VAL A 12 -20.96 -17.41 62.26
N GLY A 13 -21.57 -18.52 61.85
CA GLY A 13 -22.31 -18.61 60.58
C GLY A 13 -23.48 -17.63 60.51
N GLY A 14 -24.24 -17.47 61.60
CA GLY A 14 -25.32 -16.50 61.71
C GLY A 14 -24.85 -15.05 61.68
N PHE A 15 -23.74 -14.73 62.37
CA PHE A 15 -23.14 -13.40 62.31
C PHE A 15 -22.61 -13.08 60.90
N ILE A 16 -21.95 -14.04 60.25
CA ILE A 16 -21.50 -13.91 58.85
C ILE A 16 -22.70 -13.70 57.94
N ALA A 17 -23.78 -14.48 58.09
CA ALA A 17 -24.99 -14.34 57.28
C ALA A 17 -25.66 -12.97 57.47
N ILE A 18 -25.71 -12.45 58.70
CA ILE A 18 -26.27 -11.13 58.98
C ILE A 18 -25.40 -10.01 58.40
N VAL A 19 -24.08 -10.05 58.61
CA VAL A 19 -23.15 -9.04 58.06
C VAL A 19 -23.20 -9.07 56.53
N PHE A 20 -23.21 -10.26 55.93
CA PHE A 20 -23.30 -10.41 54.48
C PHE A 20 -24.65 -9.93 53.95
N GLY A 21 -25.75 -10.24 54.65
CA GLY A 21 -27.10 -9.77 54.30
C GLY A 21 -27.24 -8.25 54.41
N VAL A 22 -26.66 -7.64 55.46
CA VAL A 22 -26.62 -6.17 55.62
C VAL A 22 -25.77 -5.54 54.53
N LEU A 23 -24.59 -6.07 54.23
CA LEU A 23 -23.73 -5.56 53.17
C LEU A 23 -24.37 -5.68 51.78
N GLN A 24 -25.06 -6.79 51.49
CA GLN A 24 -25.85 -6.93 50.26
C GLN A 24 -27.03 -5.95 50.22
N GLY A 25 -27.71 -5.73 51.35
CA GLY A 25 -28.80 -4.76 51.44
C GLY A 25 -28.32 -3.32 51.23
N ILE A 26 -27.15 -2.97 51.77
CA ILE A 26 -26.53 -1.66 51.58
C ILE A 26 -26.05 -1.50 50.13
N ASP A 27 -25.38 -2.50 49.55
CA ASP A 27 -24.95 -2.46 48.13
C ASP A 27 -26.14 -2.26 47.18
N TRP A 28 -27.25 -2.96 47.44
CA TRP A 28 -28.50 -2.76 46.69
C TRP A 28 -29.08 -1.35 46.88
N LEU A 29 -29.12 -0.83 48.11
CA LEU A 29 -29.59 0.52 48.42
C LEU A 29 -28.75 1.59 47.72
N PHE A 30 -27.43 1.46 47.76
CA PHE A 30 -26.50 2.39 47.12
C PHE A 30 -26.65 2.38 45.61
N LYS A 31 -26.83 1.20 45.02
CA LYS A 31 -27.08 1.05 43.59
C LYS A 31 -28.45 1.59 43.15
N LYS A 32 -29.48 1.44 43.99
CA LYS A 32 -30.84 1.91 43.70
C LYS A 32 -30.98 3.43 43.79
N TYR A 33 -30.25 4.08 44.69
CA TYR A 33 -30.38 5.50 44.98
C TYR A 33 -29.17 6.34 44.52
N GLU A 34 -28.27 5.77 43.71
CA GLU A 34 -27.07 6.45 43.16
C GLU A 34 -26.20 7.15 44.23
N ILE A 35 -26.19 6.60 45.45
CA ILE A 35 -25.45 7.19 46.56
C ILE A 35 -23.95 7.01 46.30
N SER A 36 -23.18 8.09 46.43
CA SER A 36 -21.75 8.06 46.13
C SER A 36 -21.02 7.02 46.99
N SER A 37 -20.07 6.32 46.38
CA SER A 37 -19.22 5.32 47.04
C SER A 37 -18.36 5.92 48.17
N PHE A 38 -18.21 7.24 48.20
CA PHE A 38 -17.61 7.97 49.31
C PHE A 38 -18.34 7.69 50.62
N TYR A 39 -19.68 7.73 50.63
CA TYR A 39 -20.47 7.44 51.84
C TYR A 39 -20.42 5.96 52.22
N PHE A 40 -20.30 5.05 51.24
CA PHE A 40 -20.10 3.63 51.51
C PHE A 40 -18.74 3.36 52.17
N ASN A 41 -17.70 4.03 51.68
CA ASN A 41 -16.35 3.99 52.27
C ASN A 41 -16.35 4.59 53.68
N ILE A 42 -17.09 5.67 53.94
CA ILE A 42 -17.28 6.21 55.30
C ILE A 42 -17.96 5.19 56.20
N ILE A 43 -19.05 4.56 55.76
CA ILE A 43 -19.76 3.53 56.55
C ILE A 43 -18.83 2.35 56.87
N LEU A 44 -18.04 1.91 55.90
CA LEU A 44 -17.04 0.86 56.09
C LEU A 44 -15.92 1.28 57.07
N ILE A 45 -15.43 2.52 57.00
CA ILE A 45 -14.45 3.07 57.95
C ILE A 45 -15.07 3.16 59.35
N VAL A 46 -16.33 3.61 59.47
CA VAL A 46 -17.06 3.68 60.74
C VAL A 46 -17.25 2.28 61.33
N LEU A 47 -17.59 1.27 60.52
CA LEU A 47 -17.68 -0.12 60.97
C LEU A 47 -16.32 -0.67 61.42
N LEU A 48 -15.23 -0.33 60.72
CA LEU A 48 -13.87 -0.71 61.11
C LEU A 48 -13.44 -0.02 62.42
N LEU A 49 -13.73 1.27 62.59
CA LEU A 49 -13.45 2.02 63.80
C LEU A 49 -14.29 1.53 64.99
N ALA A 50 -15.58 1.26 64.79
CA ALA A 50 -16.45 0.66 65.79
C ALA A 50 -15.94 -0.72 66.21
N PHE A 51 -15.42 -1.49 65.26
CA PHE A 51 -14.79 -2.78 65.52
C PHE A 51 -13.50 -2.64 66.35
N ILE A 52 -12.58 -1.75 65.97
CA ILE A 52 -11.35 -1.46 66.73
C ILE A 52 -11.70 -0.96 68.14
N PHE A 53 -12.70 -0.08 68.26
CA PHE A 53 -13.18 0.44 69.53
C PHE A 53 -13.80 -0.66 70.42
N SER A 54 -14.48 -1.65 69.82
CA SER A 54 -14.99 -2.81 70.56
C SER A 54 -13.86 -3.70 71.13
N ILE A 55 -12.76 -3.86 70.39
CA ILE A 55 -11.54 -4.54 70.88
C ILE A 55 -10.93 -3.72 72.02
N TYR A 56 -10.82 -2.39 71.86
CA TYR A 56 -10.27 -1.51 72.87
C TYR A 56 -11.08 -1.56 74.18
N ILE A 57 -12.42 -1.41 74.12
CA ILE A 57 -13.31 -1.54 75.28
C ILE A 57 -13.15 -2.90 75.97
N TYR A 58 -12.98 -3.97 75.20
CA TYR A 58 -12.77 -5.31 75.76
C TYR A 58 -11.45 -5.41 76.54
N PHE A 59 -10.36 -4.84 76.02
CA PHE A 59 -9.07 -4.80 76.72
C PHE A 59 -9.12 -3.90 77.97
N VAL A 60 -9.84 -2.78 77.92
CA VAL A 60 -10.07 -1.91 79.08
C VAL A 60 -10.91 -2.61 80.15
N LYS A 61 -11.98 -3.32 79.78
CA LYS A 61 -12.78 -4.15 80.70
C LYS A 61 -11.99 -5.28 81.36
N ARG A 62 -10.99 -5.83 80.65
CA ARG A 62 -10.09 -6.86 81.18
C ARG A 62 -9.06 -6.31 82.17
N LYS A 63 -8.73 -5.01 82.11
CA LYS A 63 -7.81 -4.37 83.06
C LYS A 63 -8.47 -4.06 84.41
N ASN A 64 -9.80 -3.97 84.46
CA ASN A 64 -10.58 -3.62 85.66
C ASN A 64 -11.17 -4.82 86.42
N THR A 65 -10.86 -6.07 86.04
CA THR A 65 -11.32 -7.26 86.77
C THR A 65 -10.21 -7.84 87.63
N ASN A 66 -10.18 -7.42 88.91
CA ASN A 66 -9.38 -8.05 89.97
C ASN A 66 -10.08 -9.31 90.51
N SER A 67 -9.31 -10.41 90.51
CA SER A 67 -9.36 -11.62 91.34
C SER A 67 -10.55 -12.60 91.30
N SER A 68 -10.15 -13.89 91.38
CA SER A 68 -10.86 -15.15 91.68
C SER A 68 -11.85 -15.73 90.67
N ASN A 69 -11.35 -16.48 89.67
CA ASN A 69 -11.77 -17.89 89.40
C ASN A 69 -11.00 -18.53 88.21
N LYS A 70 -10.08 -19.46 88.51
CA LYS A 70 -9.23 -20.23 87.57
C LYS A 70 -9.96 -21.44 86.93
N LYS A 71 -11.20 -21.27 86.45
CA LYS A 71 -11.90 -22.27 85.61
C LYS A 71 -12.39 -21.71 84.26
N LEU A 72 -12.02 -20.46 83.93
CA LEU A 72 -12.42 -19.73 82.73
C LEU A 72 -11.33 -19.62 81.64
N GLU A 73 -10.11 -20.13 81.86
CA GLU A 73 -8.96 -19.87 80.98
C GLU A 73 -9.01 -20.59 79.61
N LYS A 74 -9.62 -21.78 79.50
CA LYS A 74 -9.69 -22.50 78.20
C LYS A 74 -10.78 -21.96 77.26
N LYS A 75 -11.91 -21.46 77.80
CA LYS A 75 -13.00 -20.79 77.06
C LYS A 75 -12.62 -19.37 76.60
N SER A 76 -11.68 -18.72 77.28
CA SER A 76 -11.21 -17.35 76.98
C SER A 76 -10.25 -17.32 75.78
N LYS A 77 -9.26 -18.23 75.72
CA LYS A 77 -8.33 -18.33 74.58
C LYS A 77 -9.00 -18.72 73.26
N THR A 78 -10.00 -19.61 73.29
CA THR A 78 -10.77 -20.00 72.08
C THR A 78 -11.66 -18.87 71.57
N ARG A 79 -12.31 -18.10 72.47
CA ARG A 79 -13.04 -16.87 72.08
C ARG A 79 -12.13 -15.82 71.44
N LEU A 80 -10.88 -15.72 71.91
CA LEU A 80 -9.88 -14.82 71.36
C LEU A 80 -9.44 -15.22 69.94
N ILE A 81 -9.19 -16.51 69.71
CA ILE A 81 -8.82 -17.05 68.39
C ILE A 81 -9.97 -16.87 67.39
N VAL A 82 -11.21 -17.18 67.80
CA VAL A 82 -12.40 -16.98 66.94
C VAL A 82 -12.59 -15.51 66.61
N GLY A 83 -12.43 -14.61 67.58
CA GLY A 83 -12.45 -13.17 67.35
C GLY A 83 -11.44 -12.74 66.29
N ILE A 84 -10.17 -13.13 66.43
CA ILE A 84 -9.10 -12.80 65.48
C ILE A 84 -9.39 -13.35 64.07
N ILE A 85 -9.87 -14.59 63.97
CA ILE A 85 -10.22 -15.21 62.67
C ILE A 85 -11.39 -14.47 62.02
N SER A 86 -12.47 -14.17 62.78
CA SER A 86 -13.61 -13.41 62.27
C SER A 86 -13.21 -12.01 61.82
N SER A 87 -12.33 -11.33 62.55
CA SER A 87 -11.79 -10.02 62.16
C SER A 87 -10.94 -10.07 60.90
N GLY A 88 -10.07 -11.08 60.79
CA GLY A 88 -9.28 -11.30 59.59
C GLY A 88 -10.17 -11.54 58.36
N LEU A 89 -11.27 -12.29 58.53
CA LEU A 89 -12.23 -12.55 57.46
C LEU A 89 -12.97 -11.27 57.01
N VAL A 90 -13.44 -10.46 57.97
CA VAL A 90 -14.10 -9.17 57.68
C VAL A 90 -13.13 -8.22 56.98
N LEU A 91 -11.86 -8.20 57.38
CA LEU A 91 -10.83 -7.37 56.72
C LEU A 91 -10.56 -7.84 55.27
N ILE A 92 -10.52 -9.15 55.02
CA ILE A 92 -10.37 -9.71 53.66
C ILE A 92 -11.57 -9.34 52.79
N ILE A 93 -12.79 -9.46 53.33
CA ILE A 93 -14.03 -9.07 52.65
C ILE A 93 -14.01 -7.56 52.36
N PHE A 94 -13.62 -6.73 53.34
CA PHE A 94 -13.43 -5.29 53.17
C PHE A 94 -12.44 -4.99 52.03
N ILE A 95 -11.25 -5.58 52.04
CA ILE A 95 -10.22 -5.35 51.02
C ILE A 95 -10.73 -5.78 49.63
N TYR A 96 -11.47 -6.89 49.56
CA TYR A 96 -12.06 -7.38 48.32
C TYR A 96 -13.10 -6.39 47.75
N PHE A 97 -14.06 -5.95 48.56
CA PHE A 97 -15.08 -5.00 48.10
C PHE A 97 -14.50 -3.61 47.81
N PHE A 98 -13.56 -3.12 48.63
CA PHE A 98 -12.88 -1.84 48.41
C PHE A 98 -12.10 -1.84 47.09
N ARG A 99 -11.34 -2.91 46.81
CA ARG A 99 -10.65 -3.08 45.51
C ARG A 99 -11.63 -3.15 44.34
N LYS A 100 -12.71 -3.91 44.49
CA LYS A 100 -13.72 -4.11 43.44
C LYS A 100 -14.44 -2.80 43.07
N ILE A 101 -14.79 -1.98 44.06
CA ILE A 101 -15.46 -0.69 43.85
C ILE A 101 -14.52 0.30 43.15
N ASN A 102 -13.30 0.48 43.64
CA ASN A 102 -12.33 1.40 43.02
C ASN A 102 -12.01 1.00 41.56
N THR A 103 -11.91 -0.31 41.29
CA THR A 103 -11.67 -0.81 39.93
C THR A 103 -12.84 -0.50 38.99
N ASN A 104 -14.09 -0.60 39.48
CA ASN A 104 -15.27 -0.27 38.68
C ASN A 104 -15.42 1.25 38.45
N GLN A 105 -15.06 2.08 39.44
CA GLN A 105 -15.10 3.54 39.27
C GLN A 105 -14.09 4.03 38.24
N ASN A 106 -12.85 3.54 38.30
CA ASN A 106 -11.84 3.88 37.30
C ASN A 106 -12.31 3.48 35.88
N LEU A 107 -12.88 2.27 35.73
CA LEU A 107 -13.42 1.81 34.45
C LEU A 107 -14.45 2.77 33.86
N VAL A 108 -15.41 3.24 34.67
CA VAL A 108 -16.53 4.07 34.21
C VAL A 108 -16.13 5.53 34.03
N ASN A 109 -15.29 6.08 34.91
CA ASN A 109 -15.01 7.51 34.95
C ASN A 109 -13.80 7.93 34.10
N GLU A 110 -12.88 7.01 33.83
CA GLU A 110 -11.63 7.33 33.10
C GLU A 110 -11.51 6.48 31.83
N ILE A 111 -11.50 5.15 31.97
CA ILE A 111 -11.15 4.22 30.88
C ILE A 111 -12.18 4.24 29.73
N ILE A 112 -13.48 4.17 30.05
CA ILE A 112 -14.53 4.18 29.02
C ILE A 112 -14.59 5.54 28.30
N PRO A 113 -14.61 6.70 29.00
CA PRO A 113 -14.53 8.01 28.35
C PRO A 113 -13.31 8.16 27.43
N GLU A 114 -12.12 7.70 27.85
CA GLU A 114 -10.93 7.72 27.01
C GLU A 114 -11.11 6.87 25.74
N LEU A 115 -11.72 5.68 25.85
CA LEU A 115 -12.00 4.81 24.69
C LEU A 115 -12.91 5.52 23.67
N ILE A 116 -13.94 6.22 24.15
CA ILE A 116 -14.88 6.97 23.34
C ILE A 116 -14.14 8.11 22.60
N GLU A 117 -13.36 8.91 23.32
CA GLU A 117 -12.60 10.02 22.74
C GLU A 117 -11.58 9.55 21.67
N VAL A 118 -10.88 8.45 21.93
CA VAL A 118 -9.94 7.85 20.97
C VAL A 118 -10.67 7.41 19.70
N PHE A 119 -11.86 6.82 19.82
CA PHE A 119 -12.68 6.43 18.67
C PHE A 119 -13.19 7.66 17.90
N ASP A 120 -13.78 8.63 18.59
CA ASP A 120 -14.40 9.81 17.99
C ASP A 120 -13.38 10.74 17.31
N SER A 121 -12.13 10.74 17.77
CA SER A 121 -11.01 11.43 17.11
C SER A 121 -10.48 10.72 15.85
N GLY A 122 -11.09 9.60 15.45
CA GLY A 122 -10.72 8.84 14.26
C GLY A 122 -9.49 7.94 14.41
N LYS A 123 -8.96 7.77 15.62
CA LYS A 123 -7.79 6.91 15.90
C LYS A 123 -8.20 5.43 16.01
N ILE A 124 -8.72 4.88 14.91
CA ILE A 124 -9.35 3.54 14.88
C ILE A 124 -8.41 2.42 15.36
N SER A 125 -7.13 2.39 14.97
CA SER A 125 -6.20 1.33 15.43
C SER A 125 -5.98 1.38 16.93
N LYS A 126 -5.84 2.59 17.51
CA LYS A 126 -5.68 2.76 18.96
C LYS A 126 -6.96 2.32 19.69
N SER A 127 -8.13 2.70 19.18
CA SER A 127 -9.42 2.24 19.72
C SER A 127 -9.55 0.72 19.69
N PHE A 128 -9.13 0.08 18.58
CA PHE A 128 -9.15 -1.37 18.44
C PHE A 128 -8.25 -2.06 19.49
N ILE A 129 -6.99 -1.65 19.58
CA ILE A 129 -6.02 -2.22 20.54
C ILE A 129 -6.53 -2.06 21.98
N MET A 130 -6.97 -0.85 22.31
CA MET A 130 -7.46 -0.50 23.65
C MET A 130 -8.70 -1.31 24.02
N SER A 131 -9.70 -1.40 23.14
CA SER A 131 -10.91 -2.18 23.39
C SER A 131 -10.64 -3.69 23.45
N ARG A 132 -9.76 -4.24 22.60
CA ARG A 132 -9.30 -5.64 22.64
C ARG A 132 -8.71 -5.99 24.01
N ASP A 133 -7.79 -5.17 24.51
CA ASP A 133 -7.09 -5.44 25.77
C ASP A 133 -7.99 -5.18 26.99
N LEU A 134 -8.97 -4.29 26.88
CA LEU A 134 -10.03 -4.13 27.89
C LEU A 134 -10.97 -5.33 27.94
N LEU A 135 -11.30 -5.97 26.82
CA LEU A 135 -12.15 -7.17 26.80
C LEU A 135 -11.52 -8.38 27.51
N LYS A 136 -10.17 -8.46 27.55
CA LYS A 136 -9.47 -9.48 28.36
C LYS A 136 -9.79 -9.34 29.86
N ARG A 137 -9.94 -8.11 30.35
CA ARG A 137 -10.22 -7.79 31.76
C ARG A 137 -11.73 -7.68 32.07
N TYR A 138 -12.52 -7.20 31.11
CA TYR A 138 -13.95 -6.92 31.26
C TYR A 138 -14.80 -7.57 30.16
N PRO A 139 -14.80 -8.92 30.05
CA PRO A 139 -15.39 -9.63 28.91
C PRO A 139 -16.92 -9.48 28.77
N LYS A 140 -17.60 -9.02 29.82
CA LYS A 140 -19.07 -8.82 29.84
C LYS A 140 -19.50 -7.36 29.67
N ASN A 141 -18.58 -6.42 29.47
CA ASN A 141 -18.93 -5.01 29.32
C ASN A 141 -19.42 -4.71 27.89
N GLU A 142 -20.70 -4.37 27.74
CA GLU A 142 -21.34 -4.13 26.43
C GLU A 142 -20.83 -2.86 25.73
N ILE A 143 -20.41 -1.83 26.48
CA ILE A 143 -19.84 -0.60 25.88
C ILE A 143 -18.51 -0.92 25.20
N ILE A 144 -17.62 -1.63 25.90
CA ILE A 144 -16.31 -2.02 25.34
C ILE A 144 -16.50 -2.94 24.13
N LYS A 145 -17.44 -3.90 24.19
CA LYS A 145 -17.77 -4.77 23.03
C LYS A 145 -18.26 -3.97 21.83
N ASN A 146 -19.11 -2.96 22.04
CA ASN A 146 -19.61 -2.11 20.97
C ASN A 146 -18.47 -1.34 20.27
N TYR A 147 -17.57 -0.72 21.03
CA TYR A 147 -16.42 -0.02 20.46
C TYR A 147 -15.41 -0.95 19.79
N TYR A 148 -15.19 -2.15 20.35
CA TYR A 148 -14.40 -3.19 19.68
C TYR A 148 -15.02 -3.54 18.32
N SER A 149 -16.32 -3.81 18.26
CA SER A 149 -17.04 -4.12 17.01
C SER A 149 -16.93 -2.98 15.99
N LYS A 150 -17.20 -1.73 16.39
CA LYS A 150 -17.11 -0.54 15.50
C LYS A 150 -15.69 -0.31 14.96
N SER A 151 -14.67 -0.61 15.77
CA SER A 151 -13.26 -0.46 15.41
C SER A 151 -12.65 -1.72 14.80
N SER A 152 -13.44 -2.75 14.53
CA SER A 152 -12.99 -4.04 13.99
C SER A 152 -13.52 -4.32 12.60
N ARG A 153 -12.77 -5.09 11.82
CA ARG A 153 -13.23 -5.75 10.60
C ARG A 153 -12.59 -7.13 10.48
N TYR A 154 -13.22 -8.02 9.73
CA TYR A 154 -12.69 -9.36 9.45
C TYR A 154 -11.88 -9.34 8.16
N VAL A 155 -10.78 -10.10 8.15
CA VAL A 155 -9.97 -10.37 6.97
C VAL A 155 -9.82 -11.88 6.84
N LYS A 156 -10.00 -12.40 5.62
CA LYS A 156 -9.83 -13.83 5.33
C LYS A 156 -8.35 -14.20 5.36
N LEU A 157 -8.05 -15.41 5.79
CA LEU A 157 -6.71 -16.00 5.73
C LEU A 157 -6.81 -17.37 5.04
N LYS A 158 -6.23 -17.48 3.86
CA LYS A 158 -6.16 -18.74 3.12
C LYS A 158 -4.73 -19.26 3.15
N THR A 159 -4.58 -20.53 3.54
CA THR A 159 -3.31 -21.25 3.55
C THR A 159 -3.51 -22.65 2.99
N ASP A 160 -2.51 -23.19 2.31
CA ASP A 160 -2.50 -24.54 1.74
C ASP A 160 -2.09 -25.62 2.76
N LYS A 161 -1.30 -25.27 3.77
CA LYS A 161 -0.88 -26.15 4.87
C LYS A 161 -1.65 -25.88 6.17
N LYS A 162 -1.78 -26.91 7.00
CA LYS A 162 -2.47 -26.91 8.31
C LYS A 162 -1.47 -27.01 9.46
N GLY A 163 -1.87 -26.58 10.66
CA GLY A 163 -1.09 -26.71 11.89
C GLY A 163 -0.02 -25.63 12.10
N ILE A 164 0.02 -24.61 11.25
CA ILE A 164 1.02 -23.54 11.28
C ILE A 164 0.62 -22.49 12.29
N ASP A 165 1.51 -22.15 13.24
CA ASP A 165 1.28 -21.10 14.21
C ASP A 165 1.24 -19.73 13.53
N VAL A 166 0.18 -18.96 13.78
CA VAL A 166 -0.04 -17.64 13.20
C VAL A 166 -0.13 -16.60 14.31
N SER A 167 0.63 -15.52 14.14
CA SER A 167 0.53 -14.33 14.98
C SER A 167 0.38 -13.08 14.11
N VAL A 168 -0.24 -12.03 14.65
CA VAL A 168 -0.44 -10.75 13.96
C VAL A 168 0.08 -9.58 14.79
N MET A 169 0.81 -8.69 14.15
CA MET A 169 1.16 -7.38 14.69
C MET A 169 0.27 -6.33 14.03
N TYR A 170 -0.62 -5.76 14.82
CA TYR A 170 -1.59 -4.77 14.37
C TYR A 170 -0.96 -3.38 14.24
N PRO A 171 -1.54 -2.46 13.44
CA PRO A 171 -1.07 -1.09 13.37
C PRO A 171 -1.09 -0.43 14.76
N GLY A 172 0.07 0.02 15.23
CA GLY A 172 0.23 0.63 16.55
C GLY A 172 0.56 -0.34 17.69
N ASP A 173 0.55 -1.66 17.44
CA ASP A 173 1.18 -2.63 18.34
C ASP A 173 2.69 -2.67 18.12
N SER A 174 3.43 -3.05 19.17
CA SER A 174 4.89 -3.28 19.12
C SER A 174 5.27 -4.76 19.17
N THR A 175 4.30 -5.67 19.31
CA THR A 175 4.51 -7.11 19.47
C THR A 175 3.48 -7.91 18.68
N TYR A 176 3.86 -9.14 18.34
CA TYR A 176 2.97 -10.10 17.69
C TYR A 176 1.99 -10.72 18.68
N ASN A 177 0.71 -10.78 18.29
CA ASN A 177 -0.37 -11.40 19.04
C ASN A 177 -0.72 -12.73 18.39
N TYR A 178 -0.61 -13.83 19.14
CA TYR A 178 -0.97 -15.16 18.65
C TYR A 178 -2.48 -15.27 18.38
N ILE A 179 -2.86 -15.74 17.19
CA ILE A 179 -4.27 -15.85 16.75
C ILE A 179 -4.73 -17.30 16.54
N GLY A 180 -3.81 -18.27 16.52
CA GLY A 180 -4.14 -19.69 16.41
C GLY A 180 -3.26 -20.45 15.43
N LYS A 181 -3.68 -21.68 15.10
CA LYS A 181 -3.04 -22.52 14.07
C LYS A 181 -3.91 -22.62 12.83
N THR A 182 -3.30 -22.72 11.65
CA THR A 182 -4.03 -22.92 10.39
C THR A 182 -4.80 -24.26 10.36
N PRO A 183 -5.96 -24.36 9.68
CA PRO A 183 -6.61 -23.29 8.93
C PRO A 183 -7.36 -22.30 9.84
N ILE A 184 -7.27 -21.02 9.52
CA ILE A 184 -8.04 -19.94 10.16
C ILE A 184 -8.85 -19.28 9.06
N ASP A 185 -10.18 -19.40 9.07
CA ASP A 185 -11.03 -18.83 8.00
C ASP A 185 -10.87 -17.30 7.90
N SER A 186 -10.93 -16.62 9.06
CA SER A 186 -10.73 -15.17 9.16
C SER A 186 -10.21 -14.77 10.53
N PHE A 187 -9.61 -13.58 10.60
CA PHE A 187 -9.17 -12.96 11.84
C PHE A 187 -9.56 -11.48 11.86
N VAL A 188 -9.60 -10.90 13.06
CA VAL A 188 -10.05 -9.52 13.28
C VAL A 188 -8.86 -8.57 13.24
N VAL A 189 -9.02 -7.45 12.53
CA VAL A 189 -8.05 -6.33 12.43
C VAL A 189 -8.76 -4.99 12.66
N PRO A 190 -8.04 -3.88 12.89
CA PRO A 190 -8.65 -2.55 12.94
C PRO A 190 -9.47 -2.21 11.69
N ASN A 191 -10.57 -1.50 11.89
CA ASN A 191 -11.43 -0.99 10.81
C ASN A 191 -10.86 0.27 10.13
N ASN A 192 -9.57 0.20 9.80
CA ASN A 192 -8.91 1.13 8.91
C ASN A 192 -8.02 0.32 7.97
N TYR A 193 -7.82 0.80 6.75
CA TYR A 193 -7.08 0.08 5.72
C TYR A 193 -5.55 0.23 5.90
N GLN A 194 -5.08 0.20 7.15
CA GLN A 194 -3.64 0.22 7.47
C GLN A 194 -3.04 -1.18 7.31
N TYR A 195 -1.74 -1.26 7.05
CA TYR A 195 -1.00 -2.52 6.98
C TYR A 195 -0.85 -3.16 8.36
N HIS A 196 -0.94 -4.48 8.41
CA HIS A 196 -0.53 -5.32 9.53
C HIS A 196 0.46 -6.37 9.05
N TYR A 197 1.14 -7.00 10.01
CA TYR A 197 2.12 -8.05 9.74
C TYR A 197 1.62 -9.37 10.29
N LEU A 198 1.58 -10.40 9.45
CA LEU A 198 1.39 -11.78 9.87
C LEU A 198 2.75 -12.44 10.04
N LYS A 199 2.91 -13.21 11.11
CA LYS A 199 4.06 -14.07 11.34
C LYS A 199 3.61 -15.51 11.34
N PHE A 200 4.24 -16.31 10.48
CA PHE A 200 4.05 -17.75 10.39
C PHE A 200 5.33 -18.46 10.84
N SER A 201 5.20 -19.49 11.67
CA SER A 201 6.32 -20.34 12.06
C SER A 201 6.16 -21.72 11.43
N TYR A 202 7.06 -22.09 10.52
CA TYR A 202 7.00 -23.33 9.74
C TYR A 202 8.39 -23.93 9.50
N ASP A 203 8.57 -25.19 9.88
CA ASP A 203 9.78 -26.00 9.62
C ASP A 203 11.12 -25.29 9.93
N ASN A 204 11.18 -24.67 11.11
CA ASN A 204 12.30 -23.85 11.61
C ASN A 204 12.57 -22.51 10.89
N ALA A 205 11.69 -22.08 9.99
CA ALA A 205 11.68 -20.74 9.41
C ALA A 205 10.53 -19.88 9.95
N GLU A 206 10.79 -18.58 10.07
CA GLU A 206 9.73 -17.58 10.31
C GLU A 206 9.48 -16.78 9.03
N PHE A 207 8.21 -16.68 8.64
CA PHE A 207 7.75 -15.89 7.50
C PHE A 207 6.99 -14.68 8.03
N ILE A 208 7.35 -13.48 7.57
CA ILE A 208 6.70 -12.23 7.95
C ILE A 208 6.08 -11.63 6.71
N GLU A 209 4.75 -11.53 6.71
CA GLU A 209 3.97 -11.08 5.57
C GLU A 209 3.24 -9.78 5.91
N LYS A 210 3.47 -8.73 5.13
CA LYS A 210 2.83 -7.43 5.28
C LYS A 210 1.67 -7.35 4.28
N SER A 211 0.45 -7.04 4.73
CA SER A 211 -0.69 -6.85 3.82
C SER A 211 -1.85 -6.13 4.53
N ARG A 212 -2.80 -5.59 3.75
CA ARG A 212 -4.00 -4.91 4.27
C ARG A 212 -5.23 -5.82 4.29
N ASN A 213 -5.41 -6.65 3.25
CA ASN A 213 -6.68 -7.33 2.96
C ASN A 213 -6.54 -8.71 2.32
N ASN A 214 -5.51 -8.93 1.51
CA ASN A 214 -5.36 -10.17 0.75
C ASN A 214 -4.34 -11.05 1.45
N HIS A 215 -4.79 -12.20 1.96
CA HIS A 215 -3.95 -13.20 2.60
C HIS A 215 -4.29 -14.56 1.98
N ASP A 216 -3.54 -14.92 0.95
CA ASP A 216 -3.57 -16.23 0.30
C ASP A 216 -2.12 -16.68 0.17
N TYR A 217 -1.70 -17.53 1.10
CA TYR A 217 -0.30 -17.93 1.26
C TYR A 217 -0.12 -19.42 0.98
N ARG A 218 0.89 -19.74 0.18
CA ARG A 218 1.37 -21.10 -0.07
C ARG A 218 2.69 -21.30 0.66
N PHE A 219 2.89 -22.47 1.26
CA PHE A 219 4.08 -22.76 2.06
C PHE A 219 5.08 -23.66 1.31
N PRO A 220 6.38 -23.51 1.59
CA PRO A 220 7.43 -24.40 1.08
C PRO A 220 7.15 -25.89 1.28
N GLU A 221 7.68 -26.72 0.39
CA GLU A 221 7.75 -28.16 0.62
C GLU A 221 8.87 -28.51 1.61
N ASN A 222 8.56 -29.32 2.61
CA ASN A 222 9.46 -29.65 3.74
C ASN A 222 10.74 -30.39 3.31
N THR A 223 10.76 -30.94 2.09
CA THR A 223 11.92 -31.65 1.55
C THR A 223 12.97 -30.70 0.97
N ILE A 224 12.71 -29.40 0.90
CA ILE A 224 13.58 -28.44 0.22
C ILE A 224 14.21 -27.50 1.26
N GLU A 225 15.52 -27.66 1.46
CA GLU A 225 16.30 -26.78 2.32
C GLU A 225 16.46 -25.39 1.70
N ILE A 226 16.26 -24.35 2.52
CA ILE A 226 16.56 -22.96 2.19
C ILE A 226 18.09 -22.79 2.20
N PRO A 227 18.71 -22.31 1.11
CA PRO A 227 20.15 -22.10 1.07
C PRO A 227 20.62 -21.10 2.14
N THR A 228 21.85 -21.27 2.64
CA THR A 228 22.45 -20.31 3.56
C THR A 228 22.58 -18.93 2.90
N GLY A 229 22.24 -17.87 3.64
CA GLY A 229 22.24 -16.50 3.12
C GLY A 229 21.12 -16.19 2.14
N HIS A 230 20.05 -16.99 2.12
CA HIS A 230 18.83 -16.68 1.37
C HIS A 230 17.68 -16.27 2.30
N LYS A 231 16.92 -15.27 1.86
CA LYS A 231 15.64 -14.89 2.45
C LYS A 231 14.51 -15.70 1.81
N PRO A 232 13.68 -16.42 2.60
CA PRO A 232 12.53 -17.14 2.07
C PRO A 232 11.27 -16.26 1.99
N PHE A 233 10.43 -16.53 1.00
CA PHE A 233 9.16 -15.85 0.72
C PHE A 233 8.05 -16.89 0.53
N LEU A 234 6.87 -16.63 1.10
CA LEU A 234 5.70 -17.47 0.85
C LEU A 234 5.18 -17.26 -0.57
N GLY A 235 4.54 -18.29 -1.12
CA GLY A 235 3.83 -18.17 -2.39
C GLY A 235 2.57 -17.34 -2.21
N ILE A 236 2.25 -16.49 -3.18
CA ILE A 236 1.09 -15.59 -3.13
C ILE A 236 0.36 -15.51 -4.47
N THR A 237 -0.91 -15.12 -4.44
CA THR A 237 -1.63 -14.69 -5.64
C THR A 237 -1.68 -13.17 -5.66
N ALA A 238 -0.82 -12.58 -6.51
CA ALA A 238 -0.77 -11.14 -6.72
C ALA A 238 -1.82 -10.75 -7.75
N ARG A 239 -2.87 -10.04 -7.29
CA ARG A 239 -3.90 -9.51 -8.20
C ARG A 239 -3.31 -8.62 -9.28
N ARG A 240 -2.31 -7.82 -8.93
CA ARG A 240 -1.64 -6.91 -9.84
C ARG A 240 -0.21 -6.65 -9.38
N MET A 241 0.75 -6.65 -10.31
CA MET A 241 2.15 -6.26 -10.10
C MET A 241 2.56 -5.30 -11.22
N TRP A 242 3.50 -4.40 -10.94
CA TRP A 242 3.85 -3.33 -11.87
C TRP A 242 5.34 -3.11 -11.93
N LEU A 243 5.81 -2.77 -13.12
CA LEU A 243 7.05 -2.04 -13.37
C LEU A 243 6.70 -0.83 -14.24
N GLN A 244 7.60 0.12 -14.36
CA GLN A 244 7.38 1.23 -15.28
C GLN A 244 7.09 0.69 -16.70
N GLY A 245 5.87 0.93 -17.19
CA GLY A 245 5.40 0.46 -18.50
C GLY A 245 4.94 -1.00 -18.59
N LEU A 246 4.95 -1.76 -17.49
CA LEU A 246 4.44 -3.14 -17.43
C LEU A 246 3.41 -3.32 -16.32
N ASP A 247 2.36 -4.06 -16.64
CA ASP A 247 1.27 -4.37 -15.74
C ASP A 247 0.95 -5.85 -15.87
N PHE A 248 1.11 -6.56 -14.76
CA PHE A 248 0.90 -7.99 -14.66
C PHE A 248 -0.34 -8.24 -13.80
N GLU A 249 -1.33 -8.92 -14.34
CA GLU A 249 -2.58 -9.24 -13.63
C GLU A 249 -2.62 -10.72 -13.24
N ASN A 250 -3.12 -11.01 -12.04
CA ASN A 250 -3.38 -12.37 -11.54
C ASN A 250 -2.18 -13.33 -11.60
N ILE A 251 -1.03 -12.88 -11.10
CA ILE A 251 0.19 -13.68 -11.06
C ILE A 251 0.20 -14.58 -9.84
N ASN A 252 0.43 -15.88 -10.06
CA ASN A 252 0.60 -16.87 -8.99
C ASN A 252 2.08 -17.15 -8.80
N ILE A 253 2.65 -16.63 -7.71
CA ILE A 253 4.05 -16.87 -7.36
C ILE A 253 4.11 -18.04 -6.39
N GLU A 254 4.92 -19.05 -6.69
CA GLU A 254 5.17 -20.16 -5.77
C GLU A 254 6.22 -19.78 -4.71
N PRO A 255 6.22 -20.43 -3.54
CA PRO A 255 7.21 -20.19 -2.50
C PRO A 255 8.64 -20.30 -3.06
N PHE A 256 9.48 -19.33 -2.71
CA PHE A 256 10.87 -19.28 -3.18
C PHE A 256 11.78 -18.66 -2.12
N SER A 257 13.07 -18.72 -2.36
CA SER A 257 14.08 -17.99 -1.59
C SER A 257 15.01 -17.25 -2.53
N ILE A 258 15.56 -16.12 -2.08
CA ILE A 258 16.48 -15.29 -2.86
C ILE A 258 17.66 -14.87 -1.99
N ALA A 259 18.85 -14.81 -2.56
CA ALA A 259 20.06 -14.46 -1.84
C ALA A 259 19.98 -13.04 -1.27
N GLU A 260 20.43 -12.90 -0.01
CA GLU A 260 20.53 -11.63 0.70
C GLU A 260 21.44 -10.64 -0.04
N ASN A 261 22.52 -11.16 -0.65
CA ASN A 261 23.55 -10.37 -1.32
C ASN A 261 23.65 -10.73 -2.82
N GLU A 262 24.18 -9.79 -3.60
CA GLU A 262 24.68 -10.04 -4.96
C GLU A 262 25.84 -11.04 -4.92
N VAL A 263 26.08 -11.77 -6.01
CA VAL A 263 27.24 -12.69 -6.10
C VAL A 263 28.55 -11.88 -6.11
N SER A 264 29.48 -12.20 -5.21
CA SER A 264 30.75 -11.49 -5.11
C SER A 264 31.78 -11.96 -6.15
N ASN A 265 32.82 -11.15 -6.42
CA ASN A 265 33.95 -11.58 -7.24
C ASN A 265 34.64 -12.81 -6.65
N LYS A 266 34.78 -12.88 -5.33
CA LYS A 266 35.37 -14.03 -4.64
C LYS A 266 34.58 -15.31 -4.91
N ASP A 267 33.26 -15.28 -4.78
CA ASP A 267 32.43 -16.46 -5.00
C ASP A 267 32.46 -16.87 -6.48
N PHE A 268 32.40 -15.90 -7.40
CA PHE A 268 32.52 -16.18 -8.84
C PHE A 268 33.90 -16.73 -9.22
N GLN A 269 34.96 -16.34 -8.52
CA GLN A 269 36.30 -16.89 -8.74
C GLN A 269 36.36 -18.38 -8.43
N GLU A 270 35.57 -18.88 -7.46
CA GLU A 270 35.48 -20.32 -7.17
C GLU A 270 34.92 -21.10 -8.36
N PHE A 271 33.91 -20.56 -9.05
CA PHE A 271 33.37 -21.14 -10.29
C PHE A 271 34.41 -21.17 -11.41
N VAL A 272 35.15 -20.08 -11.61
CA VAL A 272 36.25 -20.02 -12.60
C VAL A 272 37.33 -21.07 -12.27
N ASN A 273 37.75 -21.13 -11.00
CA ASN A 273 38.79 -22.06 -10.55
C ASN A 273 38.35 -23.53 -10.64
N ALA A 274 37.05 -23.81 -10.54
CA ALA A 274 36.47 -25.13 -10.69
C ALA A 274 36.30 -25.58 -12.17
N GLY A 275 36.79 -24.79 -13.13
CA GLY A 275 36.67 -25.10 -14.56
C GLY A 275 35.27 -24.81 -15.12
N GLY A 276 34.60 -23.80 -14.56
CA GLY A 276 33.22 -23.45 -14.91
C GLY A 276 33.00 -23.10 -16.39
N TYR A 277 34.02 -22.53 -17.05
CA TYR A 277 33.96 -22.19 -18.47
C TYR A 277 34.27 -23.40 -19.36
N GLU A 278 34.95 -24.42 -18.84
CA GLU A 278 35.33 -25.62 -19.58
C GLU A 278 34.28 -26.73 -19.49
N ASN A 279 33.39 -26.69 -18.49
CA ASN A 279 32.41 -27.74 -18.24
C ASN A 279 31.03 -27.45 -18.88
N PRO A 280 30.63 -28.16 -19.95
CA PRO A 280 29.37 -27.91 -20.65
C PRO A 280 28.11 -28.14 -19.80
N VAL A 281 28.20 -28.92 -18.71
CA VAL A 281 27.04 -29.25 -17.84
C VAL A 281 26.42 -28.01 -17.21
N TYR A 282 27.22 -26.96 -17.02
CA TYR A 282 26.74 -25.70 -16.44
C TYR A 282 26.09 -24.77 -17.47
N TRP A 283 26.18 -25.03 -18.78
CA TRP A 283 25.72 -24.09 -19.79
C TRP A 283 24.41 -24.54 -20.43
N ASP A 284 23.53 -23.60 -20.76
CA ASP A 284 22.24 -23.87 -21.42
C ASP A 284 22.37 -24.11 -22.94
N PHE A 285 23.58 -24.23 -23.48
CA PHE A 285 23.79 -24.44 -24.90
C PHE A 285 23.48 -25.88 -25.33
N PRO A 286 22.92 -26.11 -26.54
CA PRO A 286 22.56 -25.10 -27.53
C PRO A 286 21.35 -24.26 -27.12
N PHE A 287 21.42 -22.95 -27.38
CA PHE A 287 20.39 -22.00 -26.97
C PHE A 287 19.99 -21.09 -28.15
N GLN A 288 18.70 -20.82 -28.32
CA GLN A 288 18.19 -19.96 -29.38
C GLN A 288 18.00 -18.53 -28.86
N VAL A 289 18.58 -17.55 -29.55
CA VAL A 289 18.37 -16.10 -29.31
C VAL A 289 17.88 -15.48 -30.61
N GLY A 290 16.64 -15.01 -30.65
CA GLY A 290 16.01 -14.61 -31.91
C GLY A 290 15.90 -15.80 -32.87
N ASN A 291 16.35 -15.56 -34.10
CA ASN A 291 16.36 -16.56 -35.17
C ASN A 291 17.68 -17.35 -35.25
N LYS A 292 18.59 -17.17 -34.28
CA LYS A 292 19.93 -17.80 -34.32
C LYS A 292 20.13 -18.73 -33.12
N THR A 293 20.57 -19.95 -33.42
CA THR A 293 20.99 -20.93 -32.42
C THR A 293 22.49 -20.84 -32.17
N TYR A 294 22.87 -20.85 -30.90
CA TYR A 294 24.24 -20.74 -30.43
C TYR A 294 24.65 -22.08 -29.79
N ASP A 295 25.78 -22.65 -30.21
CA ASP A 295 26.35 -23.88 -29.63
C ASP A 295 27.40 -23.59 -28.55
N PHE A 296 27.70 -24.57 -27.71
CA PHE A 296 28.63 -24.40 -26.58
C PHE A 296 30.04 -24.01 -27.03
N ASN A 297 30.63 -24.75 -27.99
CA ASN A 297 32.04 -24.62 -28.36
C ASN A 297 32.36 -23.28 -29.03
N SER A 298 31.41 -22.73 -29.81
CA SER A 298 31.58 -21.41 -30.43
C SER A 298 31.27 -20.27 -29.46
N SER A 299 30.24 -20.42 -28.63
CA SER A 299 29.76 -19.34 -27.76
C SER A 299 30.68 -19.10 -26.56
N ILE A 300 31.25 -20.15 -25.98
CA ILE A 300 32.14 -20.01 -24.82
C ILE A 300 33.37 -19.13 -25.12
N LYS A 301 33.83 -19.12 -26.38
CA LYS A 301 34.95 -18.29 -26.85
C LYS A 301 34.63 -16.79 -26.84
N MET A 302 33.35 -16.41 -26.76
CA MET A 302 32.92 -15.03 -26.63
C MET A 302 33.07 -14.52 -25.19
N PHE A 303 33.10 -15.41 -24.20
CA PHE A 303 33.14 -15.08 -22.77
C PHE A 303 34.57 -15.10 -22.23
N THR A 304 35.33 -14.08 -22.63
CA THR A 304 36.70 -13.87 -22.20
C THR A 304 36.90 -12.54 -21.48
N ASP A 305 37.93 -12.50 -20.64
CA ASP A 305 38.44 -11.32 -19.96
C ASP A 305 39.22 -10.39 -20.90
N ARG A 306 39.82 -9.33 -20.35
CA ARG A 306 40.57 -8.33 -21.11
C ARG A 306 41.77 -8.88 -21.91
N TYR A 307 42.26 -10.07 -21.56
CA TYR A 307 43.43 -10.69 -22.17
C TYR A 307 43.10 -12.01 -22.89
N GLY A 308 41.81 -12.28 -23.15
CA GLY A 308 41.37 -13.44 -23.90
C GLY A 308 41.36 -14.75 -23.09
N ARG A 309 41.46 -14.69 -21.75
CA ARG A 309 41.27 -15.87 -20.89
C ARG A 309 39.78 -16.02 -20.54
N PRO A 310 39.29 -17.24 -20.27
CA PRO A 310 37.92 -17.43 -19.79
C PRO A 310 37.68 -16.64 -18.49
N GLY A 311 36.57 -15.91 -18.42
CA GLY A 311 36.21 -15.10 -17.25
C GLY A 311 35.44 -13.81 -17.59
N PRO A 312 34.99 -13.09 -16.55
CA PRO A 312 34.32 -11.80 -16.69
C PRO A 312 35.13 -10.77 -17.49
N SER A 313 34.46 -9.93 -18.26
CA SER A 313 35.09 -9.03 -19.25
C SER A 313 36.00 -7.96 -18.65
N ASN A 314 35.82 -7.60 -17.38
CA ASN A 314 36.64 -6.61 -16.65
C ASN A 314 37.81 -7.23 -15.88
N TRP A 315 37.92 -8.56 -15.85
CA TRP A 315 38.98 -9.28 -15.14
C TRP A 315 40.30 -9.29 -15.93
N ALA A 316 41.35 -9.86 -15.34
CA ALA A 316 42.66 -10.01 -15.96
C ALA A 316 43.28 -11.37 -15.65
N TYR A 317 43.64 -12.11 -16.69
CA TYR A 317 44.21 -13.45 -16.61
C TYR A 317 43.36 -14.42 -15.76
N GLY A 318 42.04 -14.34 -15.89
CA GLY A 318 41.08 -15.16 -15.15
C GLY A 318 40.98 -14.82 -13.66
N GLN A 319 41.44 -13.64 -13.25
CA GLN A 319 41.40 -13.15 -11.86
C GLN A 319 40.68 -11.81 -11.75
N PHE A 320 39.89 -11.64 -10.69
CA PHE A 320 39.27 -10.36 -10.36
C PHE A 320 40.30 -9.29 -9.94
N PRO A 321 39.97 -7.99 -10.05
CA PRO A 321 40.87 -6.93 -9.62
C PRO A 321 41.17 -6.97 -8.11
N THR A 322 42.44 -6.83 -7.73
CA THR A 322 42.88 -6.89 -6.32
C THR A 322 42.11 -5.93 -5.42
N GLY A 323 41.63 -6.42 -4.28
CA GLY A 323 40.88 -5.63 -3.30
C GLY A 323 39.38 -5.53 -3.58
N LEU A 324 38.88 -6.20 -4.63
CA LEU A 324 37.45 -6.23 -4.97
C LEU A 324 36.77 -7.57 -4.63
N ASP A 325 37.37 -8.36 -3.75
CA ASP A 325 36.92 -9.70 -3.36
C ASP A 325 35.43 -9.72 -2.95
N ASN A 326 35.04 -8.79 -2.08
CA ASN A 326 33.69 -8.67 -1.51
C ASN A 326 32.76 -7.75 -2.31
N TYR A 327 33.17 -7.31 -3.50
CA TYR A 327 32.35 -6.50 -4.39
C TYR A 327 31.59 -7.41 -5.37
N PRO A 328 30.44 -6.98 -5.90
CA PRO A 328 29.68 -7.81 -6.83
C PRO A 328 30.52 -8.12 -8.08
N VAL A 329 30.39 -9.34 -8.57
CA VAL A 329 30.93 -9.69 -9.89
C VAL A 329 30.16 -8.91 -10.95
N THR A 330 30.91 -8.32 -11.87
CA THR A 330 30.37 -7.49 -12.95
C THR A 330 31.04 -7.86 -14.27
N GLY A 331 30.56 -7.31 -15.38
CA GLY A 331 31.15 -7.60 -16.69
C GLY A 331 30.84 -9.01 -17.19
N ILE A 332 29.73 -9.58 -16.71
CA ILE A 332 29.25 -10.92 -17.04
C ILE A 332 27.95 -10.85 -17.86
N SER A 333 27.75 -11.87 -18.69
CA SER A 333 26.58 -12.06 -19.52
C SER A 333 25.46 -12.78 -18.75
N TRP A 334 24.26 -12.80 -19.34
CA TRP A 334 23.15 -13.60 -18.80
C TRP A 334 23.48 -15.10 -18.78
N PHE A 335 24.20 -15.58 -19.80
CA PHE A 335 24.65 -16.97 -19.87
C PHE A 335 25.64 -17.32 -18.75
N GLU A 336 26.61 -16.43 -18.47
CA GLU A 336 27.56 -16.60 -17.36
C GLU A 336 26.86 -16.62 -15.99
N ALA A 337 25.89 -15.73 -15.77
CA ALA A 337 25.09 -15.70 -14.55
C ALA A 337 24.32 -17.02 -14.33
N ARG A 338 23.67 -17.53 -15.40
CA ARG A 338 22.95 -18.81 -15.33
C ARG A 338 23.88 -20.00 -15.15
N ALA A 339 25.06 -19.99 -15.77
CA ALA A 339 26.04 -21.06 -15.60
C ALA A 339 26.54 -21.15 -14.16
N TYR A 340 26.83 -20.00 -13.55
CA TYR A 340 27.17 -19.93 -12.13
C TYR A 340 26.01 -20.42 -11.24
N ALA A 341 24.78 -20.02 -11.53
CA ALA A 341 23.62 -20.50 -10.77
C ALA A 341 23.49 -22.04 -10.82
N LYS A 342 23.68 -22.65 -12.00
CA LYS A 342 23.69 -24.12 -12.15
C LYS A 342 24.85 -24.80 -11.44
N PHE A 343 26.03 -24.18 -11.40
CA PHE A 343 27.17 -24.69 -10.64
C PHE A 343 26.83 -24.91 -9.16
N LEU A 344 25.98 -24.05 -8.59
CA LEU A 344 25.49 -24.16 -7.21
C LEU A 344 24.17 -24.92 -7.07
N ASN A 345 23.62 -25.49 -8.15
CA ASN A 345 22.28 -26.09 -8.18
C ASN A 345 21.17 -25.12 -7.73
N LEU A 346 21.30 -23.86 -8.15
CA LEU A 346 20.39 -22.74 -7.92
C LEU A 346 19.92 -22.15 -9.25
N SER A 347 19.16 -21.06 -9.20
CA SER A 347 18.67 -20.32 -10.36
C SER A 347 18.91 -18.82 -10.22
N LEU A 348 18.67 -18.06 -11.30
CA LEU A 348 18.37 -16.63 -11.20
C LEU A 348 16.90 -16.45 -10.78
N PRO A 349 16.53 -15.34 -10.10
CA PRO A 349 15.13 -15.02 -9.91
C PRO A 349 14.43 -14.78 -11.26
N ASN A 350 13.16 -15.14 -11.36
CA ASN A 350 12.30 -14.58 -12.40
C ASN A 350 11.85 -13.16 -12.00
N VAL A 351 11.34 -12.37 -12.96
CA VAL A 351 10.96 -10.96 -12.77
C VAL A 351 9.93 -10.79 -11.65
N TYR A 352 9.01 -11.75 -11.50
CA TYR A 352 7.95 -11.70 -10.47
C TYR A 352 8.49 -11.95 -9.06
N GLN A 353 9.39 -12.93 -8.92
CA GLN A 353 10.12 -13.20 -7.69
C GLN A 353 10.93 -11.98 -7.26
N TRP A 354 11.69 -11.39 -8.20
CA TRP A 354 12.47 -10.18 -7.95
C TRP A 354 11.57 -9.01 -7.51
N LEU A 355 10.47 -8.79 -8.22
CA LEU A 355 9.50 -7.75 -7.90
C LEU A 355 8.92 -7.91 -6.49
N LEU A 356 8.44 -9.11 -6.14
CA LEU A 356 7.91 -9.38 -4.81
C LEU A 356 8.96 -9.14 -3.73
N ALA A 357 10.17 -9.66 -3.96
CA ALA A 357 11.29 -9.55 -3.03
C ALA A 357 11.72 -8.09 -2.81
N SER A 358 11.75 -7.27 -3.87
CA SER A 358 12.12 -5.85 -3.83
C SER A 358 11.13 -4.94 -3.08
N GLY A 359 9.91 -5.41 -2.79
CA GLY A 359 8.88 -4.62 -2.11
C GLY A 359 8.02 -3.72 -3.01
N ASN A 360 8.23 -3.77 -4.32
CA ASN A 360 7.48 -2.96 -5.28
C ASN A 360 5.96 -3.23 -5.40
N PRO A 361 5.38 -4.42 -5.08
CA PRO A 361 3.97 -4.66 -5.38
C PRO A 361 2.97 -4.11 -4.35
N GLU A 362 3.39 -3.56 -3.21
CA GLU A 362 2.44 -3.20 -2.15
C GLU A 362 1.88 -1.78 -2.20
N ASP A 363 2.55 -0.81 -2.83
CA ASP A 363 2.10 0.59 -2.90
C ASP A 363 2.09 1.10 -4.35
N LEU A 364 0.91 1.04 -4.98
CA LEU A 364 0.63 1.52 -6.34
C LEU A 364 1.30 2.88 -6.63
N GLY A 365 2.31 2.88 -7.50
CA GLY A 365 2.94 4.11 -8.03
C GLY A 365 3.93 4.81 -7.10
N ASN A 366 4.35 4.20 -5.98
CA ASN A 366 5.38 4.76 -5.12
C ASN A 366 6.64 3.89 -5.13
N VAL A 367 7.75 4.48 -5.57
CA VAL A 367 9.07 3.89 -5.41
C VAL A 367 9.43 3.88 -3.92
N ASN A 368 10.04 2.81 -3.43
CA ASN A 368 10.50 2.74 -2.05
C ASN A 368 11.59 3.79 -1.81
N GLN A 369 11.21 4.93 -1.22
CA GLN A 369 12.11 6.06 -0.98
C GLN A 369 13.28 5.73 -0.06
N TYR A 370 13.14 4.72 0.81
CA TYR A 370 14.26 4.28 1.63
C TYR A 370 15.32 3.59 0.77
N VAL A 371 14.90 2.73 -0.16
CA VAL A 371 15.83 2.09 -1.10
C VAL A 371 16.49 3.14 -1.97
N THR A 372 15.71 3.95 -2.70
CA THR A 372 16.27 4.89 -3.69
C THR A 372 17.21 5.93 -3.10
N ARG A 373 17.00 6.38 -1.85
CA ARG A 373 17.86 7.37 -1.21
C ARG A 373 19.14 6.81 -0.59
N ASN A 374 19.15 5.53 -0.19
CA ASN A 374 20.26 4.94 0.57
C ASN A 374 21.08 3.92 -0.25
N SER A 375 20.53 3.43 -1.36
CA SER A 375 21.21 2.60 -2.36
C SER A 375 22.39 3.32 -3.04
N ASN A 376 23.15 2.59 -3.86
CA ASN A 376 24.39 3.08 -4.46
C ASN A 376 24.24 3.82 -5.81
N TYR A 377 23.13 4.51 -6.04
CA TYR A 377 22.89 5.28 -7.27
C TYR A 377 23.76 6.54 -7.38
N ASP A 378 23.86 7.07 -8.61
CA ASP A 378 24.59 8.29 -8.96
C ASP A 378 26.04 8.31 -8.39
N SER A 379 26.65 7.13 -8.31
CA SER A 379 27.97 6.85 -7.75
C SER A 379 28.99 6.62 -8.87
N THR A 380 30.27 6.73 -8.50
CA THR A 380 31.41 6.42 -9.39
C THR A 380 32.03 5.06 -9.11
N GLN A 381 31.58 4.36 -8.07
CA GLN A 381 32.11 3.07 -7.64
C GLN A 381 31.04 2.16 -7.04
N LEU A 382 31.28 0.86 -7.12
CA LEU A 382 30.49 -0.19 -6.46
C LEU A 382 30.65 -0.14 -4.94
N ARG A 383 29.78 -0.85 -4.22
CA ARG A 383 29.91 -1.15 -2.77
C ARG A 383 30.10 -2.66 -2.57
N GLU A 384 30.61 -3.03 -1.39
CA GLU A 384 30.64 -4.43 -0.97
C GLU A 384 29.22 -5.02 -0.94
N VAL A 385 29.11 -6.31 -1.28
CA VAL A 385 27.82 -7.00 -1.42
C VAL A 385 27.03 -7.06 -0.10
N THR A 386 27.71 -6.99 1.04
CA THR A 386 27.13 -7.00 2.40
C THR A 386 26.65 -5.64 2.88
N ASN A 387 26.77 -4.57 2.08
CA ASN A 387 26.34 -3.25 2.49
C ASN A 387 24.81 -3.18 2.64
N GLU A 388 24.34 -2.89 3.86
CA GLU A 388 22.90 -2.87 4.19
C GLU A 388 22.21 -1.52 3.85
N SER A 389 22.95 -0.53 3.35
CA SER A 389 22.38 0.78 3.01
C SER A 389 21.41 0.65 1.83
N GLY A 390 20.15 1.01 2.05
CA GLY A 390 19.10 0.80 1.05
C GLY A 390 18.59 -0.66 0.97
N SER A 391 18.99 -1.52 1.91
CA SER A 391 18.49 -2.89 2.01
C SER A 391 16.98 -2.91 2.25
N PHE A 392 16.28 -3.83 1.59
CA PHE A 392 14.84 -3.99 1.77
C PHE A 392 14.46 -5.46 1.80
N ASN A 393 13.50 -5.83 2.65
CA ASN A 393 13.14 -7.23 2.91
C ASN A 393 14.32 -8.15 3.28
N GLY A 394 15.40 -7.58 3.83
CA GLY A 394 16.64 -8.31 4.13
C GLY A 394 17.53 -8.56 2.92
N LEU A 395 17.32 -7.83 1.83
CA LEU A 395 18.09 -7.93 0.58
C LEU A 395 18.98 -6.70 0.45
N ASN A 396 20.28 -6.92 0.66
CA ASN A 396 21.30 -5.91 0.55
C ASN A 396 21.50 -5.53 -0.92
N ASN A 397 21.79 -4.25 -1.15
CA ASN A 397 22.01 -3.69 -2.48
C ASN A 397 20.92 -4.07 -3.52
N ILE A 398 19.65 -4.28 -3.11
CA ILE A 398 18.55 -4.69 -4.03
C ILE A 398 18.30 -3.69 -5.17
N GLY A 399 18.78 -2.45 -5.02
CA GLY A 399 18.84 -1.49 -6.10
C GLY A 399 20.12 -0.68 -6.08
N GLY A 400 20.57 -0.28 -7.27
CA GLY A 400 21.59 0.74 -7.47
C GLY A 400 23.02 0.32 -7.25
N ASN A 401 23.36 -0.93 -6.95
CA ASN A 401 24.77 -1.37 -6.95
C ASN A 401 25.10 -1.99 -8.31
N VAL A 402 24.50 -3.14 -8.63
CA VAL A 402 24.43 -3.66 -10.00
C VAL A 402 22.98 -3.86 -10.44
N LYS A 403 22.76 -3.82 -11.76
CA LYS A 403 21.56 -4.39 -12.35
C LYS A 403 21.64 -5.90 -12.27
N GLU A 404 20.52 -6.55 -12.00
CA GLU A 404 20.48 -7.98 -11.72
C GLU A 404 19.78 -8.75 -12.84
N TRP A 405 20.51 -9.71 -13.42
CA TRP A 405 19.94 -10.62 -14.42
C TRP A 405 18.82 -11.47 -13.82
N THR A 406 17.73 -11.60 -14.58
CA THR A 406 16.60 -12.47 -14.25
C THR A 406 16.35 -13.47 -15.39
N LEU A 407 15.52 -14.49 -15.16
CA LEU A 407 15.31 -15.57 -16.14
C LEU A 407 14.56 -15.13 -17.41
N ASN A 408 13.66 -14.17 -17.31
CA ASN A 408 12.61 -13.99 -18.31
C ASN A 408 13.12 -13.34 -19.61
N PRO A 409 12.83 -13.93 -20.79
CA PRO A 409 13.06 -13.27 -22.08
C PRO A 409 12.12 -12.08 -22.28
N ASN A 410 12.49 -11.19 -23.20
CA ASN A 410 11.73 -10.00 -23.55
C ASN A 410 11.35 -9.99 -25.04
N GLY A 411 10.09 -9.64 -25.32
CA GLY A 411 9.54 -9.52 -26.66
C GLY A 411 9.35 -10.86 -27.38
N TYR A 412 8.53 -10.86 -28.43
CA TYR A 412 8.20 -12.07 -29.19
C TYR A 412 9.44 -12.77 -29.79
N ASN A 413 10.45 -12.00 -30.19
CA ASN A 413 11.68 -12.54 -30.77
C ASN A 413 12.65 -13.09 -29.71
N GLN A 414 12.48 -12.77 -28.42
CA GLN A 414 13.34 -13.27 -27.33
C GLN A 414 14.84 -13.01 -27.58
N GLU A 415 15.15 -11.85 -28.16
CA GLU A 415 16.54 -11.42 -28.44
C GLU A 415 17.21 -10.77 -27.21
N LYS A 416 16.40 -10.43 -26.21
CA LYS A 416 16.81 -9.75 -24.99
C LYS A 416 16.25 -10.47 -23.77
N PHE A 417 16.91 -10.30 -22.63
CA PHE A 417 16.53 -10.86 -21.34
C PHE A 417 16.40 -9.77 -20.29
N SER A 418 15.51 -10.00 -19.33
CA SER A 418 15.10 -9.05 -18.31
C SER A 418 16.22 -8.81 -17.28
N ILE A 419 16.44 -7.55 -16.92
CA ILE A 419 17.46 -7.14 -15.95
C ILE A 419 16.91 -5.99 -15.08
N MET A 420 17.10 -6.06 -13.76
CA MET A 420 16.33 -5.25 -12.79
C MET A 420 17.22 -4.44 -11.83
N GLY A 421 16.65 -3.45 -11.13
CA GLY A 421 17.27 -2.83 -9.95
C GLY A 421 18.16 -1.60 -10.18
N GLY A 422 18.59 -1.32 -11.41
CA GLY A 422 19.47 -0.19 -11.73
C GLY A 422 20.92 -0.35 -11.22
N ALA A 423 21.87 0.31 -11.88
CA ALA A 423 23.30 0.22 -11.55
C ALA A 423 23.82 1.46 -10.80
N PHE A 424 25.01 1.35 -10.21
CA PHE A 424 25.63 2.43 -9.43
C PHE A 424 25.83 3.75 -10.17
N ASN A 425 26.05 3.69 -11.47
CA ASN A 425 26.25 4.85 -12.34
C ASN A 425 24.94 5.36 -12.97
N GLU A 426 23.80 4.84 -12.54
CA GLU A 426 22.47 5.24 -12.97
C GLU A 426 21.76 5.98 -11.84
N SER A 427 20.73 6.76 -12.20
CA SER A 427 19.99 7.54 -11.21
C SER A 427 18.97 6.71 -10.43
N SER A 428 18.62 7.18 -9.24
CA SER A 428 17.78 6.46 -8.28
C SER A 428 16.38 6.07 -8.79
N TYR A 429 15.83 6.83 -9.74
CA TYR A 429 14.53 6.51 -10.36
C TYR A 429 14.55 5.20 -11.16
N THR A 430 15.73 4.70 -11.54
CA THR A 430 15.88 3.47 -12.33
C THR A 430 15.52 2.20 -11.55
N PHE A 431 15.35 2.27 -10.23
CA PHE A 431 15.00 1.11 -9.39
C PHE A 431 13.74 0.36 -9.86
N ASN A 432 12.73 1.11 -10.31
CA ASN A 432 11.43 0.56 -10.72
C ASN A 432 11.28 0.42 -12.23
N ASN A 433 12.33 0.78 -12.98
CA ASN A 433 12.34 0.65 -14.42
C ASN A 433 12.54 -0.81 -14.80
N TYR A 434 11.79 -1.26 -15.80
CA TYR A 434 12.09 -2.52 -16.45
C TYR A 434 13.14 -2.31 -17.55
N TYR A 435 14.19 -3.12 -17.50
CA TYR A 435 15.19 -3.17 -18.56
C TYR A 435 15.24 -4.56 -19.17
N SER A 436 15.60 -4.60 -20.44
CA SER A 436 16.01 -5.80 -21.14
C SER A 436 17.25 -5.50 -21.98
N LEU A 437 18.19 -6.43 -21.99
CA LEU A 437 19.47 -6.32 -22.70
C LEU A 437 19.72 -7.60 -23.51
N SER A 438 20.60 -7.54 -24.50
CA SER A 438 21.09 -8.75 -25.17
C SER A 438 21.64 -9.73 -24.12
N PRO A 439 21.39 -11.05 -24.20
CA PRO A 439 21.93 -12.00 -23.23
C PRO A 439 23.47 -12.09 -23.28
N PHE A 440 24.09 -11.50 -24.30
CA PHE A 440 25.55 -11.37 -24.46
C PHE A 440 26.11 -10.05 -23.91
N ASP A 441 25.27 -9.13 -23.42
CA ASP A 441 25.72 -7.85 -22.86
C ASP A 441 26.51 -8.08 -21.58
N ARG A 442 27.72 -7.51 -21.52
CA ARG A 442 28.67 -7.65 -20.42
C ARG A 442 29.07 -6.29 -19.85
N SER A 443 28.13 -5.35 -19.80
CA SER A 443 28.38 -4.03 -19.23
C SER A 443 28.78 -4.14 -17.75
N ILE A 444 29.66 -3.24 -17.29
CA ILE A 444 30.17 -3.24 -15.90
C ILE A 444 29.10 -2.96 -14.83
N GLY A 445 27.92 -2.48 -15.23
CA GLY A 445 26.76 -2.31 -14.35
C GLY A 445 25.90 -3.56 -14.21
N ASN A 446 26.21 -4.66 -14.90
CA ASN A 446 25.44 -5.90 -14.87
C ASN A 446 26.08 -6.90 -13.91
N GLY A 447 25.28 -7.43 -12.99
CA GLY A 447 25.58 -8.54 -12.11
C GLY A 447 24.32 -9.36 -11.85
N PHE A 448 24.23 -10.03 -10.70
CA PHE A 448 23.11 -10.90 -10.37
C PHE A 448 23.12 -11.35 -8.91
N ARG A 449 21.99 -11.90 -8.49
CA ARG A 449 21.83 -12.68 -7.25
C ARG A 449 21.11 -13.99 -7.54
N LEU A 450 21.20 -14.93 -6.62
CA LEU A 450 20.64 -16.28 -6.78
C LEU A 450 19.25 -16.40 -6.18
N SER A 451 18.46 -17.32 -6.72
CA SER A 451 17.17 -17.75 -6.19
C SER A 451 17.06 -19.27 -6.15
N LYS A 452 16.08 -19.76 -5.39
CA LYS A 452 15.68 -21.17 -5.36
C LYS A 452 14.18 -21.28 -5.18
N ASN A 453 13.51 -22.03 -6.06
CA ASN A 453 12.12 -22.42 -5.85
C ASN A 453 12.04 -23.38 -4.66
N LEU A 454 11.09 -23.15 -3.76
CA LEU A 454 10.85 -23.98 -2.58
C LEU A 454 9.69 -24.95 -2.79
N THR A 455 9.43 -25.29 -4.04
CA THR A 455 8.47 -26.28 -4.50
C THR A 455 9.15 -27.27 -5.45
N ASN A 456 8.52 -28.44 -5.63
CA ASN A 456 9.02 -29.44 -6.56
C ASN A 456 8.75 -28.99 -8.01
N GLY A 457 9.82 -28.79 -8.79
CA GLY A 457 9.74 -28.43 -10.20
C GLY A 457 10.16 -26.99 -10.50
N GLN A 458 10.12 -26.64 -11.79
CA GLN A 458 10.37 -25.29 -12.26
C GLN A 458 9.11 -24.43 -12.10
N SER A 459 9.26 -23.13 -11.85
CA SER A 459 8.09 -22.24 -11.86
C SER A 459 7.60 -22.06 -13.29
N GLU A 460 6.30 -22.08 -13.51
CA GLU A 460 5.71 -21.76 -14.81
C GLU A 460 6.12 -20.34 -15.28
N LEU A 461 6.36 -19.44 -14.32
CA LEU A 461 6.77 -18.05 -14.56
C LEU A 461 8.22 -17.90 -15.03
N ASP A 462 9.05 -18.93 -14.92
CA ASP A 462 10.48 -18.84 -15.28
C ASP A 462 10.69 -18.62 -16.78
N ASN A 463 9.74 -19.07 -17.60
CA ASN A 463 9.79 -18.97 -19.06
C ASN A 463 8.84 -17.92 -19.63
N ASP A 464 8.17 -17.14 -18.77
CA ASP A 464 7.26 -16.08 -19.22
C ASP A 464 8.01 -15.05 -20.07
N ILE A 465 7.42 -14.73 -21.23
CA ILE A 465 7.93 -13.69 -22.12
C ILE A 465 7.38 -12.35 -21.66
N ILE A 466 8.27 -11.47 -21.17
CA ILE A 466 7.87 -10.12 -20.79
C ILE A 466 7.61 -9.30 -22.07
N PRO A 467 6.47 -8.61 -22.19
CA PRO A 467 6.16 -7.81 -23.38
C PRO A 467 7.22 -6.74 -23.65
N GLU A 468 7.53 -6.52 -24.93
CA GLU A 468 8.32 -5.37 -25.35
C GLU A 468 7.42 -4.13 -25.39
N PHE A 469 7.81 -3.09 -24.65
CA PHE A 469 7.09 -1.82 -24.62
C PHE A 469 8.00 -0.61 -24.86
N LYS A 470 9.32 -0.77 -24.98
CA LYS A 470 10.22 0.37 -25.20
C LYS A 470 9.96 1.01 -26.57
N ARG A 471 9.73 2.33 -26.55
CA ARG A 471 9.53 3.15 -27.74
C ARG A 471 10.49 4.32 -27.68
N ASN A 472 11.21 4.56 -28.78
CA ASN A 472 11.95 5.79 -28.97
C ASN A 472 11.10 6.76 -29.81
N PHE A 473 10.42 7.71 -29.16
CA PHE A 473 9.59 8.69 -29.86
C PHE A 473 10.35 9.64 -30.78
N TYR A 474 11.68 9.74 -30.62
CA TYR A 474 12.54 10.54 -31.50
C TYR A 474 12.77 9.88 -32.87
N GLU A 475 12.56 8.56 -32.97
CA GLU A 475 12.73 7.78 -34.20
C GLU A 475 11.39 7.51 -34.91
N ILE A 476 10.26 7.91 -34.33
CA ILE A 476 8.94 7.71 -34.93
C ILE A 476 8.59 8.96 -35.73
N GLU A 477 8.44 8.77 -37.04
CA GLU A 477 8.02 9.83 -37.97
C GLU A 477 6.61 10.31 -37.65
N ASP A 478 6.39 11.62 -37.81
CA ASP A 478 5.07 12.23 -37.72
C ASP A 478 4.22 11.92 -38.98
N VAL A 479 2.91 12.14 -38.89
CA VAL A 479 2.00 12.09 -40.03
C VAL A 479 1.79 13.48 -40.64
N SER A 480 1.39 13.54 -41.91
CA SER A 480 1.02 14.82 -42.55
C SER A 480 -0.24 15.42 -41.90
N ASP A 481 -0.47 16.72 -42.11
CA ASP A 481 -1.65 17.41 -41.60
C ASP A 481 -2.95 16.82 -42.17
N GLU A 482 -2.96 16.43 -43.45
CA GLU A 482 -4.12 15.79 -44.08
C GLU A 482 -4.47 14.43 -43.45
N VAL A 483 -3.44 13.63 -43.13
CA VAL A 483 -3.65 12.35 -42.44
C VAL A 483 -4.12 12.58 -41.01
N PHE A 484 -3.56 13.58 -40.33
CA PHE A 484 -3.99 13.95 -38.99
C PHE A 484 -5.45 14.42 -38.96
N ASP A 485 -5.90 15.21 -39.94
CA ASP A 485 -7.28 15.66 -40.03
C ASP A 485 -8.27 14.49 -40.18
N VAL A 486 -7.88 13.43 -40.91
CA VAL A 486 -8.66 12.18 -40.99
C VAL A 486 -8.70 11.44 -39.66
N TYR A 487 -7.63 11.47 -38.87
CA TYR A 487 -7.62 10.89 -37.53
C TYR A 487 -8.50 11.70 -36.56
N LYS A 488 -8.40 13.03 -36.62
CA LYS A 488 -9.18 13.97 -35.82
C LYS A 488 -10.68 13.90 -36.14
N SER A 489 -11.07 13.71 -37.41
CA SER A 489 -12.49 13.68 -37.80
C SER A 489 -13.28 12.51 -37.20
N GLN A 490 -12.59 11.49 -36.67
CA GLN A 490 -13.22 10.34 -36.00
C GLN A 490 -13.90 10.75 -34.68
N PHE A 491 -13.50 11.87 -34.09
CA PHE A 491 -14.09 12.43 -32.88
C PHE A 491 -15.29 13.34 -33.17
N ASP A 492 -15.56 13.64 -34.43
CA ASP A 492 -16.72 14.43 -34.81
C ASP A 492 -18.00 13.62 -34.73
N TYR A 493 -19.11 14.33 -34.60
CA TYR A 493 -20.46 13.78 -34.61
C TYR A 493 -21.41 14.83 -35.19
N ASP A 494 -22.52 14.37 -35.76
CA ASP A 494 -23.53 15.26 -36.32
C ASP A 494 -24.12 16.17 -35.23
N SER A 495 -24.35 17.42 -35.61
CA SER A 495 -25.02 18.39 -34.74
C SER A 495 -26.39 17.87 -34.31
N GLN A 496 -26.57 17.72 -33.01
CA GLN A 496 -27.79 17.18 -32.41
C GLN A 496 -28.16 17.97 -31.15
N PRO A 497 -29.46 18.24 -30.91
CA PRO A 497 -29.90 18.99 -29.74
C PRO A 497 -29.34 18.42 -28.44
N LEU A 498 -28.89 19.28 -27.52
CA LEU A 498 -28.31 18.84 -26.24
C LEU A 498 -29.29 18.01 -25.41
N ASN A 499 -30.56 18.43 -25.35
CA ASN A 499 -31.61 17.81 -24.54
C ASN A 499 -31.14 17.47 -23.11
N SER A 500 -30.31 18.36 -22.54
CA SER A 500 -29.69 18.14 -21.24
C SER A 500 -30.64 18.46 -20.10
N LYS A 501 -30.60 17.65 -19.04
CA LYS A 501 -31.30 17.90 -17.78
C LYS A 501 -30.27 18.22 -16.70
N THR A 502 -30.50 19.27 -15.92
CA THR A 502 -29.69 19.59 -14.74
C THR A 502 -30.56 19.61 -13.48
N SER A 503 -30.09 18.97 -12.41
CA SER A 503 -30.76 18.92 -11.12
C SER A 503 -29.80 19.23 -9.97
N ASN A 504 -30.25 19.98 -8.98
CA ASN A 504 -29.48 20.21 -7.76
C ASN A 504 -29.42 18.93 -6.91
N ILE A 505 -28.30 18.72 -6.22
CA ILE A 505 -28.14 17.69 -5.21
C ILE A 505 -28.59 18.29 -3.87
N GLU A 506 -29.66 17.75 -3.30
CA GLU A 506 -30.22 18.23 -2.04
C GLU A 506 -29.22 18.08 -0.89
N SER A 507 -29.19 19.09 0.00
CA SER A 507 -28.44 19.05 1.25
C SER A 507 -26.95 18.69 1.11
N PHE A 508 -26.28 19.11 0.02
CA PHE A 508 -24.86 18.81 -0.19
C PHE A 508 -23.97 19.35 0.93
N ARG A 509 -23.76 20.69 0.99
CA ARG A 509 -22.99 21.38 2.02
C ARG A 509 -23.44 22.83 2.14
N ASP A 510 -23.42 23.35 3.36
CA ASP A 510 -23.78 24.75 3.59
C ASP A 510 -22.81 25.71 2.87
N GLY A 511 -23.35 26.72 2.20
CA GLY A 511 -22.60 27.69 1.40
C GLY A 511 -22.12 27.21 0.02
N TYR A 512 -22.38 25.96 -0.39
CA TYR A 512 -21.97 25.42 -1.69
C TYR A 512 -23.14 24.75 -2.40
N THR A 513 -23.13 24.79 -3.73
CA THR A 513 -24.11 24.06 -4.56
C THR A 513 -23.40 22.95 -5.32
N ALA A 514 -24.05 21.78 -5.36
CA ALA A 514 -23.70 20.68 -6.24
C ALA A 514 -24.86 20.42 -7.20
N GLN A 515 -24.58 20.26 -8.49
CA GLN A 515 -25.55 19.88 -9.51
C GLN A 515 -25.11 18.61 -10.22
N ARG A 516 -26.08 17.85 -10.75
CA ARG A 516 -25.86 16.77 -11.70
C ARG A 516 -26.48 17.16 -13.04
N PHE A 517 -25.68 17.06 -14.10
CA PHE A 517 -26.19 17.18 -15.47
C PHE A 517 -26.26 15.80 -16.11
N GLU A 518 -27.21 15.59 -17.02
CA GLU A 518 -27.30 14.40 -17.86
C GLU A 518 -27.81 14.76 -19.26
N MET A 519 -27.34 14.03 -20.28
CA MET A 519 -27.74 14.16 -21.68
C MET A 519 -27.47 12.85 -22.44
N ASN A 520 -27.99 12.74 -23.66
CA ASN A 520 -27.70 11.58 -24.51
C ASN A 520 -26.24 11.62 -25.01
N THR A 521 -25.65 10.44 -25.17
CA THR A 521 -24.36 10.28 -25.88
C THR A 521 -24.53 10.62 -27.36
N THR A 522 -23.41 10.85 -28.05
CA THR A 522 -23.39 11.14 -29.49
C THR A 522 -23.22 9.91 -30.37
N TYR A 523 -23.04 8.75 -29.72
CA TYR A 523 -22.97 7.41 -30.30
C TYR A 523 -24.06 6.54 -29.69
N GLU A 524 -24.46 5.49 -30.41
CA GLU A 524 -25.45 4.51 -29.92
C GLU A 524 -24.95 3.85 -28.63
N ASN A 525 -25.75 4.03 -27.58
CA ASN A 525 -25.50 3.47 -26.25
C ASN A 525 -26.80 3.47 -25.43
N ASP A 526 -26.92 2.53 -24.50
CA ASP A 526 -28.02 2.47 -23.53
C ASP A 526 -27.81 3.43 -22.35
N GLU A 527 -26.60 3.97 -22.20
CA GLU A 527 -26.24 4.91 -21.13
C GLU A 527 -26.32 6.38 -21.56
N LYS A 528 -26.63 7.24 -20.60
CA LYS A 528 -26.50 8.70 -20.75
C LYS A 528 -25.09 9.19 -20.39
N LEU A 529 -24.63 10.24 -21.06
CA LEU A 529 -23.53 11.07 -20.57
C LEU A 529 -24.03 11.92 -19.41
N PHE A 530 -23.31 11.92 -18.28
CA PHE A 530 -23.66 12.73 -17.12
C PHE A 530 -22.41 13.20 -16.39
N GLY A 531 -22.59 14.13 -15.47
CA GLY A 531 -21.50 14.63 -14.64
C GLY A 531 -21.97 15.54 -13.53
N PHE A 532 -21.00 16.07 -12.79
CA PHE A 532 -21.25 16.90 -11.61
C PHE A 532 -20.66 18.29 -11.75
N ILE A 533 -21.33 19.28 -11.16
CA ILE A 533 -20.91 20.69 -11.13
C ILE A 533 -20.87 21.13 -9.68
N LEU A 534 -19.78 21.78 -9.27
CA LEU A 534 -19.57 22.28 -7.90
C LEU A 534 -19.13 23.74 -7.92
N TYR A 535 -19.80 24.60 -7.15
CA TYR A 535 -19.44 26.02 -7.00
C TYR A 535 -19.86 26.59 -5.65
N SER A 536 -19.28 27.73 -5.26
CA SER A 536 -19.62 28.43 -4.02
C SER A 536 -20.78 29.40 -4.24
N ASN A 537 -21.75 29.40 -3.31
CA ASN A 537 -22.92 30.29 -3.37
C ASN A 537 -22.60 31.76 -3.00
N LYS A 538 -21.35 32.03 -2.59
CA LYS A 538 -20.83 33.37 -2.26
C LYS A 538 -20.77 34.27 -3.50
N PHE A 539 -20.52 33.70 -4.68
CA PHE A 539 -20.42 34.44 -5.93
C PHE A 539 -21.80 34.59 -6.57
N LYS A 540 -22.05 35.76 -7.16
CA LYS A 540 -23.33 36.11 -7.81
C LYS A 540 -23.19 36.36 -9.31
N ASP A 541 -21.97 36.60 -9.76
CA ASP A 541 -21.63 36.70 -11.18
C ASP A 541 -21.53 35.30 -11.81
N LYS A 542 -21.28 35.27 -13.12
CA LYS A 542 -20.99 34.04 -13.86
C LYS A 542 -19.70 33.39 -13.34
N TYR A 543 -19.65 32.07 -13.33
CA TYR A 543 -18.49 31.30 -12.86
C TYR A 543 -17.52 31.02 -14.00
N ASP A 544 -16.22 31.09 -13.73
CA ASP A 544 -15.21 30.57 -14.64
C ASP A 544 -15.17 29.03 -14.55
N PRO A 545 -15.46 28.31 -15.65
CA PRO A 545 -15.57 26.86 -15.60
C PRO A 545 -14.20 26.17 -15.70
N ILE A 546 -14.03 25.10 -14.92
CA ILE A 546 -12.88 24.19 -15.00
C ILE A 546 -13.41 22.78 -15.25
N ILE A 547 -13.12 22.20 -16.41
CA ILE A 547 -13.43 20.80 -16.71
C ILE A 547 -12.33 19.89 -16.17
N ILE A 548 -12.72 18.91 -15.37
CA ILE A 548 -11.82 17.93 -14.76
C ILE A 548 -11.91 16.62 -15.52
N TYR A 549 -10.75 16.08 -15.88
CA TYR A 549 -10.64 14.70 -16.35
C TYR A 549 -10.18 13.77 -15.21
N PRO A 550 -10.80 12.59 -15.05
CA PRO A 550 -10.48 11.70 -13.94
C PRO A 550 -9.10 11.04 -14.05
N THR A 551 -8.60 10.54 -12.91
CA THR A 551 -7.40 9.68 -12.87
C THR A 551 -7.76 8.23 -13.20
N ALA A 552 -6.76 7.37 -13.46
CA ALA A 552 -6.98 5.96 -13.82
C ALA A 552 -7.84 5.15 -12.81
N GLY A 553 -7.92 5.59 -11.55
CA GLY A 553 -8.80 4.99 -10.53
C GLY A 553 -10.28 4.97 -10.91
N SER A 554 -10.71 5.85 -11.83
CA SER A 554 -12.09 5.84 -12.35
C SER A 554 -12.40 4.64 -13.24
N ILE A 555 -11.41 3.99 -13.85
CA ILE A 555 -11.60 2.78 -14.67
C ILE A 555 -11.90 1.58 -13.76
N GLY A 556 -11.20 1.48 -12.63
CA GLY A 556 -11.37 0.38 -11.66
C GLY A 556 -12.56 0.53 -10.71
N THR A 557 -13.25 1.68 -10.73
CA THR A 557 -14.40 1.97 -9.84
C THR A 557 -15.70 1.83 -10.62
N ASN A 558 -16.67 1.07 -10.08
CA ASN A 558 -17.98 0.82 -10.72
C ASN A 558 -19.13 1.67 -10.16
N ASN A 559 -18.84 2.74 -9.41
CA ASN A 559 -19.82 3.69 -8.89
C ASN A 559 -19.25 5.11 -8.86
N HIS A 560 -20.09 6.10 -8.57
CA HIS A 560 -19.72 7.52 -8.48
C HIS A 560 -20.06 8.15 -7.12
N ASN A 561 -20.35 7.35 -6.09
CA ASN A 561 -20.89 7.84 -4.81
C ASN A 561 -19.95 8.81 -4.10
N ASN A 562 -18.64 8.60 -4.20
CA ASN A 562 -17.63 9.43 -3.57
C ASN A 562 -17.11 10.57 -4.45
N LEU A 563 -17.50 10.61 -5.73
CA LEU A 563 -16.93 11.51 -6.74
C LEU A 563 -17.11 12.99 -6.36
N LEU A 564 -18.32 13.37 -5.96
CA LEU A 564 -18.66 14.72 -5.53
C LEU A 564 -17.80 15.20 -4.35
N ASN A 565 -17.75 14.40 -3.27
CA ASN A 565 -16.99 14.75 -2.07
C ASN A 565 -15.48 14.82 -2.34
N GLN A 566 -14.94 13.89 -3.14
CA GLN A 566 -13.52 13.91 -3.52
C GLN A 566 -13.18 15.14 -4.35
N THR A 567 -14.02 15.47 -5.34
CA THR A 567 -13.84 16.65 -6.20
C THR A 567 -13.90 17.93 -5.37
N PHE A 568 -14.90 18.06 -4.49
CA PHE A 568 -15.03 19.20 -3.58
C PHE A 568 -13.78 19.38 -2.70
N ASN A 569 -13.36 18.33 -1.98
CA ASN A 569 -12.20 18.40 -1.10
C ASN A 569 -10.91 18.73 -1.86
N ARG A 570 -10.78 18.25 -3.10
CA ARG A 570 -9.59 18.45 -3.94
C ARG A 570 -9.49 19.89 -4.46
N PHE A 571 -10.60 20.45 -4.91
CA PHE A 571 -10.64 21.74 -5.61
C PHE A 571 -11.30 22.87 -4.82
N LYS A 572 -11.53 22.68 -3.51
CA LYS A 572 -12.15 23.68 -2.64
C LYS A 572 -11.51 25.07 -2.78
N TYR A 573 -10.18 25.13 -2.88
CA TYR A 573 -9.44 26.39 -3.03
C TYR A 573 -9.76 27.17 -4.32
N LEU A 574 -10.25 26.52 -5.37
CA LEU A 574 -10.74 27.19 -6.58
C LEU A 574 -12.23 27.51 -6.46
N ILE A 575 -13.01 26.60 -5.87
CA ILE A 575 -14.43 26.83 -5.59
C ILE A 575 -14.62 28.09 -4.73
N ASP A 576 -13.76 28.28 -3.73
CA ASP A 576 -13.74 29.46 -2.85
C ASP A 576 -13.32 30.77 -3.56
N GLU A 577 -12.71 30.65 -4.74
CA GLU A 577 -12.21 31.76 -5.58
C GLU A 577 -13.14 32.09 -6.77
N GLY A 578 -14.31 31.43 -6.87
CA GLY A 578 -15.32 31.76 -7.88
C GLY A 578 -15.30 30.85 -9.12
N TYR A 579 -14.54 29.76 -9.09
CA TYR A 579 -14.55 28.78 -10.17
C TYR A 579 -15.69 27.76 -10.00
N ALA A 580 -16.30 27.36 -11.13
CA ALA A 580 -17.18 26.20 -11.19
C ALA A 580 -16.38 24.96 -11.64
N ILE A 581 -16.39 23.91 -10.84
CA ILE A 581 -15.70 22.65 -11.15
C ILE A 581 -16.68 21.69 -11.81
N ILE A 582 -16.43 21.32 -13.06
CA ILE A 582 -17.24 20.39 -13.85
C ILE A 582 -16.50 19.07 -13.99
N HIS A 583 -17.09 17.97 -13.52
CA HIS A 583 -16.50 16.64 -13.55
C HIS A 583 -17.43 15.67 -14.32
N PRO A 584 -17.26 15.54 -15.65
CA PRO A 584 -18.00 14.57 -16.44
C PRO A 584 -17.62 13.13 -16.09
N VAL A 585 -18.60 12.23 -16.21
CA VAL A 585 -18.40 10.77 -16.16
C VAL A 585 -18.34 10.26 -17.59
N TYR A 586 -17.12 10.22 -18.12
CA TYR A 586 -16.80 9.78 -19.47
C TYR A 586 -17.06 8.27 -19.67
N HIS A 587 -17.19 7.85 -20.93
CA HIS A 587 -17.22 6.44 -21.33
C HIS A 587 -16.11 5.66 -20.63
N ASN A 588 -16.42 4.43 -20.20
CA ASN A 588 -15.48 3.56 -19.50
C ASN A 588 -15.05 4.03 -18.09
N THR A 589 -15.67 5.08 -17.50
CA THR A 589 -15.33 5.61 -16.17
C THR A 589 -16.47 5.52 -15.14
N TYR A 590 -16.14 5.33 -13.87
CA TYR A 590 -17.08 5.23 -12.74
C TYR A 590 -18.23 4.23 -12.98
N SER A 591 -19.49 4.64 -12.80
CA SER A 591 -20.64 3.75 -12.98
C SER A 591 -20.98 3.44 -14.44
N ARG A 592 -20.30 4.06 -15.41
CA ARG A 592 -20.54 3.78 -16.83
C ARG A 592 -19.87 2.49 -17.27
N GLU A 593 -20.48 1.83 -18.25
CA GLU A 593 -20.10 0.52 -18.77
C GLU A 593 -18.61 0.42 -19.08
N LYS A 594 -17.99 -0.69 -18.67
CA LYS A 594 -16.55 -0.95 -18.88
C LYS A 594 -16.35 -1.79 -20.13
N THR A 595 -15.79 -1.15 -21.14
CA THR A 595 -15.29 -1.82 -22.34
C THR A 595 -13.79 -2.11 -22.23
N HIS A 596 -13.05 -1.41 -21.37
CA HIS A 596 -11.61 -1.60 -21.20
C HIS A 596 -11.22 -1.46 -19.73
N ASN A 597 -10.42 -2.40 -19.21
CA ASN A 597 -10.10 -2.49 -17.77
C ASN A 597 -8.72 -1.89 -17.40
N THR A 598 -8.00 -1.35 -18.38
CA THR A 598 -6.69 -0.70 -18.18
C THR A 598 -6.68 0.71 -18.77
N PHE A 599 -5.78 1.55 -18.27
CA PHE A 599 -5.50 2.86 -18.85
C PHE A 599 -4.35 2.82 -19.87
N TRP A 600 -3.66 1.66 -20.00
CA TRP A 600 -2.55 1.49 -20.93
C TRP A 600 -3.04 1.37 -22.37
N PRO A 601 -2.37 2.04 -23.32
CA PRO A 601 -2.64 1.85 -24.74
C PRO A 601 -2.35 0.43 -25.20
N ASN A 602 -3.08 -0.01 -26.21
CA ASN A 602 -2.79 -1.23 -26.97
C ASN A 602 -3.34 -1.08 -28.39
N ASP A 603 -2.85 -1.92 -29.31
CA ASP A 603 -3.18 -1.87 -30.74
C ASP A 603 -4.53 -2.55 -31.10
N SER A 604 -5.47 -2.59 -30.15
CA SER A 604 -6.80 -3.16 -30.40
C SER A 604 -7.79 -2.11 -30.93
N GLU A 605 -8.70 -2.56 -31.78
CA GLU A 605 -9.89 -1.78 -32.18
C GLU A 605 -10.73 -1.36 -30.97
N LYS A 606 -10.75 -2.20 -29.92
CA LYS A 606 -11.45 -1.91 -28.67
C LYS A 606 -10.89 -0.65 -28.01
N TYR A 607 -9.57 -0.57 -27.85
CA TYR A 607 -8.91 0.61 -27.26
C TYR A 607 -9.15 1.86 -28.11
N LYS A 608 -8.97 1.76 -29.44
CA LYS A 608 -9.27 2.84 -30.39
C LYS A 608 -10.68 3.40 -30.19
N ASN A 609 -11.69 2.53 -30.22
CA ASN A 609 -13.09 2.91 -30.06
C ASN A 609 -13.38 3.49 -28.67
N THR A 610 -12.72 3.00 -27.62
CA THR A 610 -12.83 3.58 -26.27
C THR A 610 -12.32 5.04 -26.24
N ILE A 611 -11.17 5.33 -26.86
CA ILE A 611 -10.62 6.70 -26.92
C ILE A 611 -11.51 7.62 -27.74
N ILE A 612 -12.03 7.16 -28.89
CA ILE A 612 -12.97 7.93 -29.72
C ILE A 612 -14.22 8.32 -28.92
N LYS A 613 -14.87 7.37 -28.25
CA LYS A 613 -16.05 7.62 -27.41
C LYS A 613 -15.75 8.59 -26.26
N ILE A 614 -14.57 8.51 -25.65
CA ILE A 614 -14.13 9.46 -24.63
C ILE A 614 -13.99 10.87 -25.20
N GLY A 615 -13.39 11.03 -26.38
CA GLY A 615 -13.26 12.34 -27.02
C GLY A 615 -14.60 12.93 -27.47
N GLN A 616 -15.53 12.08 -27.93
CA GLN A 616 -16.90 12.49 -28.22
C GLN A 616 -17.65 12.95 -26.96
N ASP A 617 -17.56 12.20 -25.85
CA ASP A 617 -18.13 12.61 -24.55
C ASP A 617 -17.52 13.93 -24.04
N TYR A 618 -16.23 14.14 -24.30
CA TYR A 618 -15.52 15.38 -23.97
C TYR A 618 -16.10 16.56 -24.74
N LYS A 619 -16.12 16.49 -26.08
CA LYS A 619 -16.71 17.54 -26.93
C LYS A 619 -18.17 17.82 -26.54
N ARG A 620 -18.94 16.77 -26.26
CA ARG A 620 -20.34 16.89 -25.85
C ARG A 620 -20.51 17.55 -24.48
N SER A 621 -19.57 17.31 -23.56
CA SER A 621 -19.51 18.00 -22.27
C SER A 621 -19.19 19.48 -22.46
N LEU A 622 -18.29 19.84 -23.39
CA LEU A 622 -18.00 21.23 -23.73
C LEU A 622 -19.23 21.93 -24.31
N ASP A 623 -19.97 21.29 -25.21
CA ASP A 623 -21.23 21.83 -25.76
C ASP A 623 -22.23 22.17 -24.64
N TYR A 624 -22.34 21.30 -23.63
CA TYR A 624 -23.18 21.56 -22.47
C TYR A 624 -22.68 22.75 -21.64
N ILE A 625 -21.38 22.84 -21.36
CA ILE A 625 -20.80 23.97 -20.61
C ILE A 625 -21.02 25.28 -21.38
N GLU A 626 -20.88 25.27 -22.70
CA GLU A 626 -21.13 26.42 -23.58
C GLU A 626 -22.59 26.88 -23.54
N SER A 627 -23.53 25.93 -23.43
CA SER A 627 -24.96 26.24 -23.33
C SER A 627 -25.41 26.88 -22.01
N ARG A 628 -24.52 26.96 -21.00
CA ARG A 628 -24.84 27.45 -19.66
C ARG A 628 -24.61 28.95 -19.54
N ASN A 629 -25.70 29.69 -19.36
CA ASN A 629 -25.67 31.15 -19.27
C ASN A 629 -24.99 31.68 -18.01
N ASP A 630 -24.85 30.85 -16.98
CA ASP A 630 -24.20 31.16 -15.71
C ASP A 630 -22.69 30.89 -15.70
N PHE A 631 -22.11 30.48 -16.83
CA PHE A 631 -20.66 30.32 -16.98
C PHE A 631 -20.04 31.37 -17.90
N ASN A 632 -18.81 31.77 -17.58
CA ASN A 632 -17.93 32.50 -18.50
C ASN A 632 -17.24 31.49 -19.40
N PHE A 633 -17.93 31.01 -20.44
CA PHE A 633 -17.42 29.95 -21.30
C PHE A 633 -16.06 30.30 -21.94
N GLU A 634 -15.85 31.56 -22.30
CA GLU A 634 -14.57 32.05 -22.83
C GLU A 634 -13.39 31.87 -21.87
N ASN A 635 -13.64 31.59 -20.59
CA ASN A 635 -12.62 31.36 -19.58
C ASN A 635 -12.43 29.85 -19.26
N LEU A 636 -13.01 28.95 -20.06
CA LEU A 636 -12.96 27.52 -19.81
C LEU A 636 -11.52 26.99 -19.77
N SER A 637 -11.21 26.29 -18.69
CA SER A 637 -9.90 25.66 -18.46
C SER A 637 -10.01 24.16 -18.19
N TYR A 638 -8.91 23.45 -18.40
CA TYR A 638 -8.79 22.01 -18.22
C TYR A 638 -7.87 21.68 -17.05
N PHE A 639 -8.25 20.67 -16.26
CA PHE A 639 -7.35 20.04 -15.30
C PHE A 639 -7.32 18.53 -15.47
N GLY A 640 -6.12 17.98 -15.59
CA GLY A 640 -5.88 16.54 -15.70
C GLY A 640 -4.68 16.12 -14.87
N ALA A 641 -4.83 15.05 -14.10
CA ALA A 641 -3.73 14.43 -13.35
C ALA A 641 -3.57 12.97 -13.77
N SER A 642 -2.32 12.49 -13.87
CA SER A 642 -2.01 11.11 -14.23
C SER A 642 -2.65 10.73 -15.57
N TRP A 643 -3.57 9.77 -15.61
CA TRP A 643 -4.32 9.42 -16.82
C TRP A 643 -5.04 10.62 -17.45
N GLY A 644 -5.48 11.61 -16.67
CA GLY A 644 -6.01 12.85 -17.22
C GLY A 644 -4.95 13.67 -17.95
N SER A 645 -3.72 13.75 -17.42
CA SER A 645 -2.59 14.39 -18.11
C SER A 645 -2.29 13.69 -19.44
N THR A 646 -2.16 12.36 -19.45
CA THR A 646 -1.86 11.63 -20.70
C THR A 646 -3.01 11.64 -21.70
N THR A 647 -4.26 11.64 -21.24
CA THR A 647 -5.43 11.70 -22.13
C THR A 647 -5.61 13.10 -22.71
N SER A 648 -5.13 14.14 -22.03
CA SER A 648 -5.11 15.51 -22.57
C SER A 648 -4.33 15.63 -23.88
N ASN A 649 -3.38 14.71 -24.15
CA ASN A 649 -2.67 14.62 -25.43
C ASN A 649 -3.63 14.49 -26.62
N TYR A 650 -4.78 13.82 -26.42
CA TYR A 650 -5.85 13.73 -27.41
C TYR A 650 -6.82 14.90 -27.28
N LEU A 651 -7.35 15.11 -26.07
CA LEU A 651 -8.50 16.00 -25.85
C LEU A 651 -8.21 17.45 -26.23
N LEU A 652 -7.03 17.96 -25.88
CA LEU A 652 -6.64 19.34 -26.20
C LEU A 652 -6.24 19.53 -27.67
N ALA A 653 -6.07 18.44 -28.44
CA ALA A 653 -5.76 18.50 -29.86
C ALA A 653 -7.02 18.44 -30.74
N ILE A 654 -8.10 17.82 -30.24
CA ILE A 654 -9.34 17.62 -31.00
C ILE A 654 -10.34 18.79 -30.86
N ASP A 655 -10.17 19.67 -29.88
CA ASP A 655 -11.05 20.81 -29.60
C ASP A 655 -10.27 22.01 -29.04
N ASP A 656 -10.55 23.22 -29.52
CA ASP A 656 -9.81 24.45 -29.22
C ASP A 656 -10.51 25.39 -28.21
N ARG A 657 -11.66 24.97 -27.66
CA ARG A 657 -12.44 25.78 -26.71
C ARG A 657 -11.77 25.95 -25.34
N ILE A 658 -10.81 25.09 -24.97
CA ILE A 658 -10.02 25.23 -23.73
C ILE A 658 -8.98 26.33 -23.88
N LYS A 659 -9.03 27.34 -23.00
CA LYS A 659 -8.09 28.48 -23.02
C LYS A 659 -6.85 28.29 -22.16
N ALA A 660 -6.89 27.41 -21.17
CA ALA A 660 -5.73 27.07 -20.34
C ALA A 660 -5.84 25.65 -19.80
N ALA A 661 -4.71 24.94 -19.67
CA ALA A 661 -4.66 23.61 -19.11
C ALA A 661 -3.62 23.50 -17.98
N VAL A 662 -3.97 22.77 -16.93
CA VAL A 662 -3.07 22.38 -15.84
C VAL A 662 -2.98 20.86 -15.78
N LEU A 663 -1.77 20.36 -16.02
CA LEU A 663 -1.43 18.95 -16.09
C LEU A 663 -0.53 18.58 -14.91
N LEU A 664 -0.87 17.51 -14.19
CA LEU A 664 -0.02 16.96 -13.13
C LEU A 664 0.37 15.53 -13.50
N VAL A 665 1.67 15.24 -13.55
CA VAL A 665 2.27 13.92 -13.87
C VAL A 665 1.73 13.25 -15.13
N GLY A 666 2.60 12.90 -16.06
CA GLY A 666 2.19 12.39 -17.36
C GLY A 666 3.29 12.57 -18.39
N GLY A 667 2.94 12.28 -19.64
CA GLY A 667 3.86 12.30 -20.77
C GLY A 667 3.27 11.51 -21.91
N LEU A 668 4.12 10.92 -22.75
CA LEU A 668 3.71 9.96 -23.77
C LEU A 668 3.78 8.54 -23.20
N MET A 669 2.72 7.75 -23.40
CA MET A 669 2.68 6.36 -22.94
C MET A 669 3.51 5.47 -23.87
N MET A 670 4.31 4.56 -23.30
CA MET A 670 5.27 3.76 -24.06
C MET A 670 4.61 2.70 -24.96
N GLN A 671 3.45 2.21 -24.56
CA GLN A 671 2.74 1.17 -25.28
C GLN A 671 2.19 1.70 -26.61
N LYS A 672 2.23 0.85 -27.65
CA LYS A 672 1.70 1.19 -28.98
C LYS A 672 0.16 1.19 -28.96
N SER A 673 -0.45 2.14 -29.64
CA SER A 673 -1.86 2.08 -30.03
C SER A 673 -2.01 2.07 -31.54
N ARG A 674 -3.26 1.90 -32.00
CA ARG A 674 -3.64 2.13 -33.40
C ARG A 674 -3.21 3.54 -33.82
N LYS A 675 -2.69 3.69 -35.04
CA LYS A 675 -2.17 4.97 -35.55
C LYS A 675 -3.18 6.11 -35.42
N GLU A 676 -4.46 5.81 -35.59
CA GLU A 676 -5.56 6.76 -35.51
C GLU A 676 -5.74 7.39 -34.11
N VAL A 677 -5.29 6.72 -33.04
CA VAL A 677 -5.38 7.19 -31.65
C VAL A 677 -4.01 7.16 -30.98
N GLU A 678 -2.98 7.50 -31.73
CA GLU A 678 -1.61 7.47 -31.28
C GLU A 678 -1.19 8.85 -30.75
N ALA A 679 -1.03 8.97 -29.43
CA ALA A 679 -0.91 10.25 -28.71
C ALA A 679 0.17 11.19 -29.25
N HIS A 680 1.30 10.65 -29.72
CA HIS A 680 2.40 11.49 -30.17
C HIS A 680 2.11 12.21 -31.49
N TYR A 681 1.12 11.78 -32.29
CA TYR A 681 0.63 12.57 -33.42
C TYR A 681 -0.19 13.75 -32.90
N TYR A 682 -1.08 13.54 -31.93
CA TYR A 682 -1.98 14.57 -31.40
C TYR A 682 -1.26 15.65 -30.60
N VAL A 683 -0.31 15.26 -29.74
CA VAL A 683 0.40 16.18 -28.84
C VAL A 683 1.08 17.34 -29.59
N ARG A 684 1.56 17.07 -30.81
CA ARG A 684 2.22 18.03 -31.70
C ARG A 684 1.29 19.13 -32.23
N ARG A 685 -0.03 18.92 -32.17
CA ARG A 685 -1.05 19.86 -32.65
C ARG A 685 -1.68 20.69 -31.54
N ILE A 686 -1.41 20.40 -30.27
CA ILE A 686 -1.96 21.16 -29.14
C ILE A 686 -1.39 22.58 -29.16
N LYS A 687 -2.25 23.60 -29.09
CA LYS A 687 -1.84 25.02 -28.99
C LYS A 687 -2.23 25.68 -27.68
N THR A 688 -3.04 25.01 -26.87
CA THR A 688 -3.51 25.46 -25.57
C THR A 688 -2.32 25.78 -24.64
N PRO A 689 -2.34 26.92 -23.92
CA PRO A 689 -1.40 27.20 -22.84
C PRO A 689 -1.42 26.11 -21.76
N ILE A 690 -0.25 25.55 -21.45
CA ILE A 690 -0.11 24.44 -20.49
C ILE A 690 0.84 24.78 -19.35
N LEU A 691 0.38 24.54 -18.11
CA LEU A 691 1.22 24.31 -16.95
C LEU A 691 1.34 22.79 -16.73
N HIS A 692 2.54 22.23 -16.82
CA HIS A 692 2.78 20.81 -16.53
C HIS A 692 3.73 20.67 -15.33
N ILE A 693 3.27 20.03 -14.26
CA ILE A 693 4.06 19.75 -13.05
C ILE A 693 4.34 18.24 -12.99
N VAL A 694 5.62 17.87 -12.95
CA VAL A 694 6.06 16.47 -12.95
C VAL A 694 7.10 16.21 -11.87
N GLY A 695 7.11 14.99 -11.33
CA GLY A 695 8.16 14.49 -10.47
C GLY A 695 9.19 13.69 -11.27
N LYS A 696 10.49 13.90 -11.04
CA LYS A 696 11.55 13.17 -11.76
C LYS A 696 11.65 11.68 -11.37
N GLU A 697 11.08 11.29 -10.23
CA GLU A 697 11.04 9.91 -9.74
C GLU A 697 9.68 9.24 -10.02
N ASP A 698 8.91 9.73 -11.02
CA ASP A 698 7.62 9.14 -11.38
C ASP A 698 7.81 7.73 -11.96
N GLY A 699 7.48 6.72 -11.14
CA GLY A 699 7.56 5.31 -11.53
C GLY A 699 6.45 4.83 -12.47
N ILE A 700 5.47 5.68 -12.81
CA ILE A 700 4.40 5.37 -13.78
C ILE A 700 4.75 5.97 -15.14
N PHE A 701 5.09 7.26 -15.17
CA PHE A 701 5.46 7.98 -16.39
C PHE A 701 6.91 8.43 -16.31
N GLY A 702 7.82 7.61 -16.85
CA GLY A 702 9.26 7.84 -16.74
C GLY A 702 9.71 9.21 -17.21
N PHE A 703 10.58 9.84 -16.43
CA PHE A 703 11.05 11.19 -16.73
C PHE A 703 11.77 11.27 -18.08
N GLU A 704 12.65 10.30 -18.35
CA GLU A 704 13.43 10.23 -19.59
C GLU A 704 12.62 9.69 -20.76
N GLU A 705 11.87 8.61 -20.56
CA GLU A 705 11.23 7.87 -21.63
C GLU A 705 9.87 8.46 -22.01
N SER A 706 9.10 8.97 -21.04
CA SER A 706 7.73 9.45 -21.24
C SER A 706 7.63 10.98 -21.29
N TYR A 707 8.19 11.65 -20.30
CA TYR A 707 8.03 13.10 -20.14
C TYR A 707 8.92 13.92 -21.07
N LYS A 708 10.22 13.59 -21.20
CA LYS A 708 11.11 14.36 -22.10
C LYS A 708 10.65 14.34 -23.56
N PRO A 709 10.26 13.19 -24.15
CA PRO A 709 9.69 13.20 -25.49
C PRO A 709 8.41 14.02 -25.59
N TRP A 710 7.52 13.95 -24.59
CA TRP A 710 6.34 14.81 -24.54
C TRP A 710 6.72 16.29 -24.57
N LYS A 711 7.70 16.70 -23.77
CA LYS A 711 8.20 18.08 -23.65
C LYS A 711 8.79 18.60 -24.97
N GLU A 712 9.44 17.73 -25.73
CA GLU A 712 10.02 18.09 -27.03
C GLU A 712 8.97 18.13 -28.15
N LEU A 713 7.98 17.24 -28.11
CA LEU A 713 7.00 17.07 -29.17
C LEU A 713 5.74 17.93 -29.01
N ILE A 714 5.46 18.46 -27.83
CA ILE A 714 4.26 19.27 -27.57
C ILE A 714 4.18 20.49 -28.51
N GLY A 715 3.02 20.67 -29.13
CA GLY A 715 2.77 21.75 -30.09
C GLY A 715 2.59 23.15 -29.47
N THR A 716 2.46 23.22 -28.14
CA THR A 716 2.16 24.44 -27.39
C THR A 716 3.31 25.43 -27.55
N PRO A 717 3.03 26.71 -27.91
CA PRO A 717 4.07 27.73 -28.01
C PRO A 717 4.90 27.83 -26.73
N LYS A 718 6.23 27.99 -26.86
CA LYS A 718 7.16 27.97 -25.71
C LYS A 718 6.86 29.05 -24.66
N ASP A 719 6.39 30.21 -25.09
CA ASP A 719 5.95 31.32 -24.23
C ASP A 719 4.65 31.02 -23.46
N LYS A 720 3.87 30.03 -23.92
CA LYS A 720 2.62 29.53 -23.33
C LYS A 720 2.78 28.17 -22.66
N LEU A 721 4.03 27.69 -22.50
CA LEU A 721 4.35 26.42 -21.87
C LEU A 721 5.15 26.65 -20.59
N LYS A 722 4.56 26.31 -19.45
CA LYS A 722 5.23 26.36 -18.15
C LYS A 722 5.45 24.96 -17.60
N LEU A 723 6.71 24.63 -17.32
CA LEU A 723 7.13 23.32 -16.83
C LEU A 723 7.69 23.46 -15.42
N ILE A 724 7.24 22.60 -14.51
CA ILE A 724 7.78 22.50 -13.15
C ILE A 724 8.22 21.05 -12.95
N GLU A 725 9.52 20.83 -12.95
CA GLU A 725 10.15 19.51 -12.77
C GLU A 725 10.69 19.43 -11.34
N LEU A 726 10.18 18.50 -10.54
CA LEU A 726 10.50 18.37 -9.11
C LEU A 726 11.45 17.20 -8.86
N ASP A 727 12.59 17.48 -8.24
CA ASP A 727 13.52 16.45 -7.75
C ASP A 727 12.95 15.73 -6.52
N ASN A 728 13.26 14.44 -6.35
CA ASN A 728 12.81 13.61 -5.21
C ASN A 728 11.29 13.50 -5.05
N VAL A 729 10.54 13.71 -6.14
CA VAL A 729 9.08 13.60 -6.20
C VAL A 729 8.73 12.54 -7.24
N GLY A 730 7.88 11.59 -6.84
CA GLY A 730 7.34 10.56 -7.73
C GLY A 730 5.99 10.95 -8.33
N HIS A 731 5.09 9.98 -8.48
CA HIS A 731 3.78 10.20 -9.08
C HIS A 731 2.86 11.13 -8.25
N GLY A 732 3.13 11.28 -6.95
CA GLY A 732 2.39 12.16 -6.04
C GLY A 732 2.98 13.57 -5.93
N VAL A 733 2.47 14.54 -6.69
CA VAL A 733 2.92 15.94 -6.63
C VAL A 733 2.42 16.66 -5.35
N PRO A 734 3.26 17.47 -4.67
CA PRO A 734 2.85 18.26 -3.51
C PRO A 734 1.74 19.28 -3.80
N TRP A 735 0.66 19.26 -3.01
CA TRP A 735 -0.52 20.10 -3.25
C TRP A 735 -0.30 21.59 -3.03
N ASP A 736 0.65 21.97 -2.18
CA ASP A 736 0.99 23.38 -1.98
C ASP A 736 1.65 23.96 -3.23
N THR A 737 2.50 23.19 -3.91
CA THR A 737 3.05 23.55 -5.22
C THR A 737 1.95 23.69 -6.26
N VAL A 738 1.02 22.72 -6.32
CA VAL A 738 -0.12 22.79 -7.26
C VAL A 738 -0.94 24.05 -7.02
N ARG A 739 -1.37 24.30 -5.77
CA ARG A 739 -2.20 25.47 -5.42
C ARG A 739 -1.50 26.79 -5.74
N LYS A 740 -0.19 26.90 -5.46
CA LYS A 740 0.63 28.09 -5.74
C LYS A 740 0.63 28.46 -7.22
N HIS A 741 0.57 27.48 -8.12
CA HIS A 741 0.72 27.71 -9.55
C HIS A 741 -0.59 27.63 -10.35
N HIS A 742 -1.55 26.81 -9.91
CA HIS A 742 -2.77 26.52 -10.68
C HIS A 742 -3.64 27.76 -10.91
N SER A 743 -4.08 28.46 -9.83
CA SER A 743 -4.96 29.62 -9.99
C SER A 743 -4.29 30.75 -10.77
N ASN A 744 -3.00 31.00 -10.52
CA ASN A 744 -2.23 32.01 -11.24
C ASN A 744 -2.10 31.70 -12.74
N TRP A 745 -1.94 30.42 -13.09
CA TRP A 745 -1.83 30.01 -14.49
C TRP A 745 -3.13 30.22 -15.25
N ILE A 746 -4.27 29.81 -14.68
CA ILE A 746 -5.59 29.99 -15.27
C ILE A 746 -5.87 31.49 -15.43
N LYS A 747 -5.76 32.29 -14.35
CA LYS A 747 -5.98 33.75 -14.38
C LYS A 747 -5.15 34.47 -15.46
N ALA A 748 -3.93 34.02 -15.73
CA ALA A 748 -3.07 34.63 -16.75
C ALA A 748 -3.50 34.35 -18.20
N HIS A 749 -4.36 33.35 -18.44
CA HIS A 749 -4.73 32.88 -19.79
C HIS A 749 -6.24 32.84 -20.04
N THR A 750 -7.05 33.05 -19.01
CA THR A 750 -8.52 33.02 -19.08
C THR A 750 -9.12 34.35 -18.64
N SER A 751 -8.43 35.47 -18.88
CA SER A 751 -8.92 36.79 -18.50
C SER A 751 -8.57 37.79 -19.61
N ASN A 752 -9.53 37.98 -20.51
CA ASN A 752 -9.67 39.20 -21.32
C ASN A 752 -10.91 39.94 -20.84
#